data_AF-A0AAX0PWF4-F1
#
_entry.id   AF-A0AAX0PWF4-F1
#
_cell.length_a   1.000
_cell.length_b   1.000
_cell.length_c   1.000
_cell.angle_alpha   90.00
_cell.angle_beta   90.00
_cell.angle_gamma   90.00
#
_symmetry.space_group_name_H-M   'P 1'
#
loop_
_entity.id
_entity.type
_entity.pdbx_description
1 polymer ?
#
loop_
_entity_poly.entity_id
_entity_poly.type
_entity_poly.pdbx_seq_one_letter_code
_entity_poly.pdbx_strand_id
1 'polypeptide(L)'
;MKGLKYTSLAVAALTATLLASTNNSKVQAATADKNNTVTVAKSDKEKLQDAVNQAKKSVNNAQASVDSKKSALTDAQAQAKATNDACDAQQAKVNDSQKNLADKQAIAKQAQDKLDSASAVAKQATSENIQNTQKNIAAQQNAIQAAKQNVSDANADLSTAQSQLATAKQKQADAQNLVNSKEAAKKTADNNVASAEAAVKNSGLDEAKQKVQKVQNALNDIKKTNADNESVLSKNQAALAENNKKIVTVNNNLAVANKAVVDAQNNVNAKQKALADAQQALKELQDQVAQDQASGAAGFFKAIADNKDNSESLREDAQTAYNIITGQPNAYQNITVEWAKEAVKLGQENDSTSLSNIEKALGYYQHWMTYRDKYGLRHPSISLTAVAIAMLSSDFQHYSDEFNHPSLLTSKYGPFYSDEEDISAGEVNPIDNWMSEKDDIDKYIEGHPDAAAYSFESTHPLTQDEWEKDVDFWNDKPVHIGHYTSMIKPDANYVGLAGNEYEIQPMMNNADSMDEIIFNPINGIDFNSYQNLVQSYLKDVKQEDKINILKANVATANQNLVAAQNAVKSAQNNVQSLQANLAELNNGSTKINKAISDTQAALAKGQENLKFEQKQLDQANQTLADVQAKVGTKAKALEDAKAAQAKAAEAVAQAQNVLSEATAAVKASQAKVDAAQNDVQAKDNNLKSVQAALDSLNQTLNNLENAQSNLSAAQTALNKANDDVTAANKAVKAQQLILDTLKESKSKADAQVTNASEELKKAEAELAAEQSKLKDAKARLDAFNKKETENSHKETSNAENPVKPTNKPDTSHVVKPSDKADEGSTVKPTEKTDSNGKSSTTNSSETTTTTPEPDVKDSDTVEGNVKSDLKTDNKSEEKSSTVKIVDNSDSSAVSVVLTGSNTPVKTLGEKTVNGTTYYKVSADRWVKADKAHVVAVTGTVTTNKLPQTGAKNELIAALSGLAVAGTTLVSYLGINRKKKNN
;
A
#
# COMPACT_ATOMS: atom_id res chain seq x y z
N MET A 1 154.80 -17.65 56.21
CA MET A 1 156.11 -18.26 56.60
C MET A 1 156.26 -18.11 58.12
N LYS A 2 156.79 -19.14 58.82
CA LYS A 2 158.12 -19.16 59.48
C LYS A 2 158.53 -17.87 60.22
N GLY A 3 158.92 -17.98 61.49
CA GLY A 3 159.68 -16.92 62.19
C GLY A 3 159.71 -17.04 63.73
N LEU A 4 160.87 -17.39 64.29
CA LEU A 4 161.23 -17.11 65.69
C LEU A 4 161.83 -15.68 65.78
N LYS A 5 162.13 -15.23 67.02
CA LYS A 5 163.19 -14.25 67.40
C LYS A 5 162.85 -12.74 67.34
N TYR A 6 163.52 -11.85 68.08
CA TYR A 6 164.21 -11.88 69.41
C TYR A 6 164.29 -10.42 69.96
N THR A 7 164.68 -10.27 71.21
CA THR A 7 165.14 -9.09 71.99
C THR A 7 165.52 -7.74 71.31
N SER A 8 165.00 -6.65 71.91
CA SER A 8 165.70 -5.44 72.43
C SER A 8 166.31 -4.34 71.53
N LEU A 9 166.30 -3.12 72.11
CA LEU A 9 167.09 -1.90 71.83
C LEU A 9 166.76 -1.01 70.60
N ALA A 10 166.24 0.18 70.93
CA ALA A 10 166.88 1.50 70.76
C ALA A 10 167.46 1.98 69.40
N VAL A 11 167.02 3.20 69.05
CA VAL A 11 167.78 4.31 68.41
C VAL A 11 168.05 4.27 66.90
N ALA A 12 168.14 5.50 66.34
CA ALA A 12 168.55 5.93 64.99
C ALA A 12 167.45 5.95 63.88
N ALA A 13 167.37 6.97 63.02
CA ALA A 13 167.94 8.32 63.06
C ALA A 13 167.23 9.28 62.04
N LEU A 14 167.61 10.57 62.11
CA LEU A 14 167.75 11.60 61.05
C LEU A 14 167.34 11.22 59.59
N THR A 15 166.88 12.12 58.71
CA THR A 15 167.44 13.46 58.40
C THR A 15 166.54 14.26 57.40
N ALA A 16 166.87 15.56 57.19
CA ALA A 16 166.87 16.27 55.88
C ALA A 16 165.52 16.75 55.26
N THR A 17 165.41 17.88 54.52
CA THR A 17 166.39 18.97 54.16
C THR A 17 165.72 20.23 53.58
N LEU A 18 166.40 21.40 53.73
CA LEU A 18 166.44 22.58 52.81
C LEU A 18 165.14 23.42 52.61
N LEU A 19 165.16 24.71 52.21
CA LEU A 19 166.22 25.56 51.62
C LEU A 19 166.47 26.92 52.35
N ALA A 20 167.69 27.47 52.12
CA ALA A 20 168.16 28.87 52.00
C ALA A 20 167.52 30.06 52.80
N SER A 21 168.29 30.99 53.40
CA SER A 21 169.75 31.04 53.68
C SER A 21 170.12 31.83 54.99
N THR A 22 170.83 32.98 55.13
CA THR A 22 171.45 33.98 54.22
C THR A 22 172.55 34.81 54.97
N ASN A 23 173.62 35.24 54.28
CA ASN A 23 174.60 36.31 54.59
C ASN A 23 175.11 36.61 56.04
N ASN A 24 176.30 36.06 56.37
CA ASN A 24 177.59 36.77 56.58
C ASN A 24 177.82 37.78 57.75
N SER A 25 179.07 37.74 58.31
CA SER A 25 179.86 38.79 59.03
C SER A 25 180.06 38.68 60.57
N LYS A 26 181.33 38.48 60.99
CA LYS A 26 182.21 39.32 61.88
C LYS A 26 181.58 40.13 63.05
N VAL A 27 182.14 40.30 64.28
CA VAL A 27 183.55 40.48 64.78
C VAL A 27 183.72 40.04 66.28
N GLN A 28 184.98 39.85 66.73
CA GLN A 28 185.65 39.89 68.07
C GLN A 28 185.01 40.73 69.25
N ALA A 29 185.42 40.69 70.54
CA ALA A 29 186.64 40.20 71.26
C ALA A 29 186.47 39.95 72.80
N ALA A 30 187.56 39.49 73.47
CA ALA A 30 188.09 39.64 74.88
C ALA A 30 187.17 39.77 76.13
N THR A 31 187.41 39.22 77.34
CA THR A 31 188.59 38.94 78.23
C THR A 31 189.20 40.10 79.07
N ALA A 32 189.38 39.82 80.39
CA ALA A 32 190.05 40.55 81.50
C ALA A 32 189.40 41.87 82.06
N ASP A 33 189.40 42.27 83.35
CA ASP A 33 189.80 41.78 84.71
C ASP A 33 189.61 43.04 85.66
N LYS A 34 190.47 43.40 86.64
CA LYS A 34 191.01 44.77 86.92
C LYS A 34 192.26 44.76 87.83
N ASN A 35 193.32 45.50 87.43
CA ASN A 35 194.44 45.91 88.29
C ASN A 35 194.33 47.39 88.68
N ASN A 36 195.00 47.72 89.78
CA ASN A 36 195.64 49.00 90.02
C ASN A 36 197.14 48.73 90.19
N THR A 37 198.01 49.68 89.79
CA THR A 37 199.44 49.76 90.16
C THR A 37 200.37 48.62 89.69
N VAL A 38 201.65 48.84 89.42
CA VAL A 38 202.49 50.08 89.42
C VAL A 38 203.24 50.14 88.07
N THR A 39 204.16 51.08 87.94
CA THR A 39 205.46 50.96 87.27
C THR A 39 206.32 49.76 87.73
N VAL A 40 205.72 48.56 87.80
CA VAL A 40 206.33 47.28 87.40
C VAL A 40 205.93 46.96 85.94
N ALA A 41 204.92 47.66 85.42
CA ALA A 41 204.86 48.20 84.05
C ALA A 41 204.36 47.33 82.86
N LYS A 42 203.30 46.50 83.01
CA LYS A 42 202.61 45.94 81.81
C LYS A 42 201.11 45.55 81.89
N SER A 43 200.41 45.69 83.01
CA SER A 43 199.16 44.94 83.27
C SER A 43 197.80 45.59 82.97
N ASP A 44 197.64 46.90 83.13
CA ASP A 44 196.32 47.42 83.57
C ASP A 44 195.27 47.61 82.45
N LYS A 45 195.66 47.50 81.17
CA LYS A 45 194.84 47.92 80.02
C LYS A 45 193.85 46.87 79.50
N GLU A 46 194.28 45.62 79.36
CA GLU A 46 193.39 44.51 78.96
C GLU A 46 192.17 44.46 79.88
N LYS A 47 192.43 44.79 81.16
CA LYS A 47 191.55 44.54 82.27
C LYS A 47 190.26 45.39 82.32
N LEU A 48 190.05 46.34 81.41
CA LEU A 48 188.77 47.06 81.30
C LEU A 48 187.86 46.50 80.20
N GLN A 49 188.23 45.38 79.56
CA GLN A 49 187.59 44.90 78.33
C GLN A 49 186.57 43.74 78.53
N ASP A 50 186.77 42.79 79.46
CA ASP A 50 185.84 41.66 79.69
C ASP A 50 184.46 42.12 80.10
N ALA A 51 184.39 43.13 80.99
CA ALA A 51 183.17 43.56 81.63
C ALA A 51 182.09 43.96 80.60
N VAL A 52 182.53 44.51 79.46
CA VAL A 52 181.67 44.85 78.32
C VAL A 52 181.13 43.59 77.61
N ASN A 53 181.97 42.57 77.46
CA ASN A 53 181.69 41.43 76.58
C ASN A 53 181.03 40.26 77.31
N GLN A 54 181.22 40.11 78.63
CA GLN A 54 180.36 39.24 79.46
C GLN A 54 178.91 39.73 79.43
N ALA A 55 178.69 41.02 79.77
CA ALA A 55 177.34 41.59 79.82
C ALA A 55 176.62 41.53 78.46
N LYS A 56 177.36 41.55 77.34
CA LYS A 56 176.76 41.44 76.00
C LYS A 56 176.25 40.04 75.64
N LYS A 57 176.77 38.98 76.26
CA LYS A 57 176.26 37.61 76.06
C LYS A 57 174.93 37.37 76.76
N SER A 58 174.77 37.87 77.99
CA SER A 58 173.55 37.66 78.78
C SER A 58 172.28 38.17 78.08
N VAL A 59 172.37 39.36 77.46
CA VAL A 59 171.28 39.97 76.67
C VAL A 59 170.71 39.03 75.62
N ASN A 60 171.58 38.46 74.78
CA ASN A 60 171.15 37.70 73.61
C ASN A 60 170.57 36.33 74.01
N ASN A 61 171.06 35.73 75.09
CA ASN A 61 170.51 34.48 75.63
C ASN A 61 169.10 34.70 76.18
N ALA A 62 168.86 35.83 76.87
CA ALA A 62 167.54 36.14 77.42
C ALA A 62 166.50 36.44 76.33
N GLN A 63 166.90 37.07 75.22
CA GLN A 63 166.01 37.28 74.05
C GLN A 63 165.54 35.95 73.45
N ALA A 64 166.46 34.98 73.25
CA ALA A 64 166.13 33.68 72.68
C ALA A 64 165.14 32.86 73.54
N SER A 65 165.07 33.12 74.86
CA SER A 65 164.11 32.50 75.78
C SER A 65 162.67 32.93 75.47
N VAL A 66 162.45 34.22 75.18
CA VAL A 66 161.13 34.81 74.88
C VAL A 66 160.50 34.16 73.65
N ASP A 67 161.23 34.20 72.53
CA ASP A 67 160.69 33.83 71.24
C ASP A 67 160.38 32.32 71.15
N SER A 68 161.16 31.50 71.85
CA SER A 68 160.90 30.06 72.01
C SER A 68 159.58 29.77 72.75
N LYS A 69 159.29 30.48 73.85
CA LYS A 69 158.04 30.29 74.61
C LYS A 69 156.81 30.78 73.85
N LYS A 70 156.97 31.73 72.91
CA LYS A 70 155.87 32.29 72.12
C LYS A 70 155.34 31.30 71.07
N SER A 71 156.20 30.48 70.49
CA SER A 71 155.81 29.37 69.62
C SER A 71 154.98 28.32 70.39
N ALA A 72 155.48 27.89 71.55
CA ALA A 72 154.89 26.80 72.33
C ALA A 72 153.42 27.03 72.76
N LEU A 73 153.00 28.29 72.96
CA LEU A 73 151.60 28.65 73.22
C LEU A 73 150.70 28.43 71.99
N THR A 74 151.21 28.67 70.79
CA THR A 74 150.45 28.56 69.54
C THR A 74 150.19 27.09 69.21
N ASP A 75 151.19 26.23 69.38
CA ASP A 75 151.08 24.79 69.13
C ASP A 75 150.05 24.13 70.06
N ALA A 76 150.03 24.51 71.35
CA ALA A 76 149.06 24.01 72.31
C ALA A 76 147.60 24.34 71.93
N GLN A 77 147.35 25.53 71.39
CA GLN A 77 146.00 25.96 70.99
C GLN A 77 145.46 25.17 69.80
N ALA A 78 146.31 24.76 68.86
CA ALA A 78 145.91 23.89 67.74
C ALA A 78 145.50 22.49 68.22
N GLN A 79 146.22 21.92 69.19
CA GLN A 79 146.00 20.57 69.71
C GLN A 79 144.62 20.42 70.40
N ALA A 80 144.14 21.47 71.08
CA ALA A 80 142.85 21.46 71.78
C ALA A 80 141.64 21.46 70.82
N LYS A 81 141.72 22.10 69.65
CA LYS A 81 140.61 22.08 68.68
C LYS A 81 140.38 20.69 68.10
N ALA A 82 141.46 20.00 67.70
CA ALA A 82 141.38 18.70 67.02
C ALA A 82 140.77 17.58 67.88
N THR A 83 140.88 17.66 69.22
CA THR A 83 140.28 16.69 70.13
C THR A 83 138.79 16.92 70.41
N ASN A 84 138.27 18.12 70.15
CA ASN A 84 136.85 18.43 70.29
C ASN A 84 136.04 17.83 69.13
N ASP A 85 136.45 18.12 67.88
CA ASP A 85 135.80 17.64 66.65
C ASP A 85 135.68 16.10 66.59
N ALA A 86 136.58 15.38 67.28
CA ALA A 86 136.60 13.92 67.34
C ALA A 86 135.53 13.31 68.27
N CYS A 87 135.06 14.03 69.29
CA CYS A 87 134.04 13.51 70.22
C CYS A 87 132.66 13.42 69.55
N ASP A 88 132.24 14.50 68.87
CA ASP A 88 130.91 14.61 68.27
C ASP A 88 130.70 13.57 67.15
N ALA A 89 131.74 13.34 66.34
CA ALA A 89 131.75 12.34 65.28
C ALA A 89 131.59 10.88 65.79
N GLN A 90 131.95 10.60 67.06
CA GLN A 90 131.74 9.28 67.68
C GLN A 90 130.38 9.19 68.39
N GLN A 91 129.85 10.29 68.91
CA GLN A 91 128.52 10.34 69.54
C GLN A 91 127.39 9.96 68.56
N ALA A 92 127.52 10.32 67.28
CA ALA A 92 126.55 9.95 66.25
C ALA A 92 126.42 8.42 66.06
N LYS A 93 127.53 7.68 66.02
CA LYS A 93 127.56 6.23 65.74
C LYS A 93 126.90 5.39 66.83
N VAL A 94 126.85 5.91 68.06
CA VAL A 94 126.09 5.30 69.16
C VAL A 94 124.60 5.31 68.86
N ASN A 95 124.06 6.44 68.38
CA ASN A 95 122.63 6.62 68.13
C ASN A 95 122.12 5.71 67.01
N ASP A 96 122.86 5.59 65.89
CA ASP A 96 122.51 4.69 64.79
C ASP A 96 122.47 3.22 65.24
N SER A 97 123.44 2.83 66.07
CA SER A 97 123.49 1.48 66.67
C SER A 97 122.28 1.23 67.58
N GLN A 98 121.84 2.24 68.33
CA GLN A 98 120.69 2.17 69.22
C GLN A 98 119.38 1.95 68.44
N LYS A 99 119.21 2.58 67.28
CA LYS A 99 118.01 2.39 66.42
C LYS A 99 117.91 0.96 65.89
N ASN A 100 119.01 0.41 65.37
CA ASN A 100 119.03 -0.94 64.78
C ASN A 100 118.61 -2.03 65.79
N LEU A 101 118.93 -1.85 67.08
CA LEU A 101 118.46 -2.75 68.14
C LEU A 101 116.92 -2.77 68.27
N ALA A 102 116.28 -1.60 68.24
CA ALA A 102 114.82 -1.50 68.36
C ALA A 102 114.09 -2.13 67.15
N ASP A 103 114.58 -1.87 65.92
CA ASP A 103 113.99 -2.42 64.70
C ASP A 103 113.99 -3.97 64.71
N LYS A 104 115.04 -4.60 65.25
CA LYS A 104 115.11 -6.07 65.39
C LYS A 104 114.17 -6.63 66.45
N GLN A 105 113.93 -5.92 67.55
CA GLN A 105 113.04 -6.37 68.62
C GLN A 105 111.58 -6.49 68.16
N ALA A 106 111.13 -5.59 67.27
CA ALA A 106 109.78 -5.65 66.70
C ALA A 106 109.55 -6.91 65.84
N ILE A 107 110.57 -7.35 65.08
CA ILE A 107 110.48 -8.53 64.20
C ILE A 107 110.33 -9.82 65.02
N ALA A 108 111.04 -9.94 66.15
CA ALA A 108 110.92 -11.09 67.04
C ALA A 108 109.49 -11.25 67.60
N LYS A 109 108.81 -10.13 67.92
CA LYS A 109 107.42 -10.17 68.40
C LYS A 109 106.44 -10.72 67.36
N GLN A 110 106.54 -10.29 66.10
CA GLN A 110 105.67 -10.79 65.02
C GLN A 110 105.90 -12.28 64.70
N ALA A 111 107.11 -12.80 64.94
CA ALA A 111 107.41 -14.22 64.76
C ALA A 111 106.76 -15.09 65.86
N GLN A 112 106.68 -14.59 67.09
CA GLN A 112 105.98 -15.26 68.20
C GLN A 112 104.48 -15.41 67.90
N ASP A 113 103.82 -14.33 67.49
CA ASP A 113 102.35 -14.31 67.32
C ASP A 113 101.87 -15.28 66.21
N LYS A 114 102.73 -15.57 65.23
CA LYS A 114 102.51 -16.61 64.20
C LYS A 114 102.74 -18.03 64.72
N LEU A 115 103.70 -18.23 65.61
CA LEU A 115 103.95 -19.53 66.26
C LEU A 115 102.76 -19.94 67.14
N ASP A 116 102.21 -19.00 67.91
CA ASP A 116 101.07 -19.24 68.79
C ASP A 116 99.82 -19.64 67.98
N SER A 117 99.60 -18.97 66.84
CA SER A 117 98.52 -19.27 65.90
C SER A 117 98.67 -20.67 65.26
N ALA A 118 99.88 -21.03 64.81
CA ALA A 118 100.15 -22.36 64.25
C ALA A 118 100.02 -23.47 65.31
N SER A 119 100.37 -23.18 66.57
CA SER A 119 100.21 -24.10 67.70
C SER A 119 98.75 -24.47 67.96
N ALA A 120 97.81 -23.54 67.76
CA ALA A 120 96.38 -23.81 67.92
C ALA A 120 95.86 -24.82 66.90
N VAL A 121 96.23 -24.69 65.62
CA VAL A 121 95.81 -25.61 64.55
C VAL A 121 96.48 -26.97 64.70
N ALA A 122 97.78 -27.02 65.03
CA ALA A 122 98.51 -28.28 65.26
C ALA A 122 97.95 -29.09 66.44
N LYS A 123 97.35 -28.45 67.46
CA LYS A 123 96.64 -29.15 68.54
C LYS A 123 95.32 -29.80 68.10
N GLN A 124 94.73 -29.36 66.99
CA GLN A 124 93.49 -29.92 66.43
C GLN A 124 93.75 -31.01 65.37
N ALA A 125 94.96 -31.08 64.80
CA ALA A 125 95.36 -32.04 63.79
C ALA A 125 95.65 -33.45 64.34
N THR A 126 94.67 -34.04 65.04
CA THR A 126 94.72 -35.45 65.46
C THR A 126 94.32 -36.36 64.30
N SER A 127 94.83 -37.60 64.28
CA SER A 127 94.44 -38.61 63.29
C SER A 127 92.93 -38.91 63.32
N GLU A 128 92.31 -38.82 64.49
CA GLU A 128 90.87 -38.96 64.69
C GLU A 128 90.07 -37.83 64.01
N ASN A 129 90.50 -36.57 64.14
CA ASN A 129 89.83 -35.44 63.48
C ASN A 129 89.99 -35.49 61.95
N ILE A 130 91.13 -35.94 61.44
CA ILE A 130 91.36 -36.18 60.00
C ILE A 130 90.44 -37.29 59.49
N GLN A 131 90.40 -38.45 60.17
CA GLN A 131 89.51 -39.57 59.79
C GLN A 131 88.02 -39.21 59.88
N ASN A 132 87.60 -38.47 60.91
CA ASN A 132 86.22 -37.99 61.03
C ASN A 132 85.86 -37.01 59.89
N THR A 133 86.78 -36.14 59.47
CA THR A 133 86.56 -35.23 58.33
C THR A 133 86.43 -36.01 57.01
N GLN A 134 87.31 -36.99 56.77
CA GLN A 134 87.23 -37.89 55.60
C GLN A 134 85.93 -38.73 55.59
N LYS A 135 85.48 -39.21 56.75
CA LYS A 135 84.20 -39.93 56.90
C LYS A 135 82.99 -39.02 56.61
N ASN A 136 83.04 -37.76 57.04
CA ASN A 136 82.00 -36.77 56.76
C ASN A 136 81.95 -36.42 55.25
N ILE A 137 83.10 -36.33 54.57
CA ILE A 137 83.18 -36.16 53.11
C ILE A 137 82.47 -37.31 52.38
N ALA A 138 82.74 -38.56 52.77
CA ALA A 138 82.07 -39.73 52.18
C ALA A 138 80.56 -39.77 52.45
N ALA A 139 80.12 -39.38 53.65
CA ALA A 139 78.69 -39.24 53.97
C ALA A 139 78.02 -38.15 53.12
N GLN A 140 78.70 -37.01 52.90
CA GLN A 140 78.19 -35.90 52.11
C GLN A 140 78.10 -36.24 50.61
N GLN A 141 79.04 -37.05 50.08
CA GLN A 141 78.96 -37.58 48.71
C GLN A 141 77.73 -38.48 48.50
N ASN A 142 77.39 -39.32 49.49
CA ASN A 142 76.16 -40.12 49.45
C ASN A 142 74.90 -39.24 49.52
N ALA A 143 74.91 -38.17 50.31
CA ALA A 143 73.81 -37.20 50.37
C ALA A 143 73.59 -36.48 49.02
N ILE A 144 74.67 -36.12 48.32
CA ILE A 144 74.62 -35.56 46.96
C ILE A 144 74.01 -36.57 45.96
N GLN A 145 74.37 -37.85 46.05
CA GLN A 145 73.80 -38.88 45.17
C GLN A 145 72.29 -39.06 45.40
N ALA A 146 71.85 -39.07 46.66
CA ALA A 146 70.43 -39.10 47.00
C ALA A 146 69.69 -37.83 46.54
N ALA A 147 70.29 -36.64 46.68
CA ALA A 147 69.70 -35.40 46.20
C ALA A 147 69.55 -35.36 44.67
N LYS A 148 70.50 -35.91 43.91
CA LYS A 148 70.38 -36.09 42.45
C LYS A 148 69.23 -37.01 42.06
N GLN A 149 69.05 -38.13 42.78
CA GLN A 149 67.92 -39.03 42.52
C GLN A 149 66.58 -38.33 42.75
N ASN A 150 66.43 -37.61 43.87
CA ASN A 150 65.21 -36.83 44.17
C ASN A 150 64.87 -35.79 43.08
N VAL A 151 65.88 -35.16 42.45
CA VAL A 151 65.68 -34.25 41.32
C VAL A 151 65.24 -35.02 40.06
N SER A 152 65.79 -36.21 39.80
CA SER A 152 65.37 -37.06 38.68
C SER A 152 63.91 -37.50 38.82
N ASP A 153 63.51 -37.95 40.02
CA ASP A 153 62.16 -38.46 40.28
C ASP A 153 61.11 -37.36 40.16
N ALA A 154 61.36 -36.18 40.73
CA ALA A 154 60.47 -35.02 40.60
C ALA A 154 60.29 -34.56 39.14
N ASN A 155 61.32 -34.71 38.28
CA ASN A 155 61.21 -34.41 36.85
C ASN A 155 60.37 -35.46 36.09
N ALA A 156 60.39 -36.74 36.52
CA ALA A 156 59.52 -37.77 35.97
C ALA A 156 58.04 -37.51 36.33
N ASP A 157 57.76 -37.07 37.57
CA ASP A 157 56.42 -36.65 38.00
C ASP A 157 55.94 -35.41 37.24
N LEU A 158 56.82 -34.41 37.01
CA LEU A 158 56.49 -33.23 36.19
C LEU A 158 56.14 -33.63 34.74
N SER A 159 56.92 -34.51 34.11
CA SER A 159 56.62 -35.03 32.77
C SER A 159 55.28 -35.78 32.73
N THR A 160 55.00 -36.58 33.77
CA THR A 160 53.73 -37.30 33.93
C THR A 160 52.54 -36.35 34.07
N ALA A 161 52.67 -35.28 34.86
CA ALA A 161 51.65 -34.24 35.01
C ALA A 161 51.40 -33.49 33.69
N GLN A 162 52.46 -33.15 32.94
CA GLN A 162 52.35 -32.49 31.64
C GLN A 162 51.61 -33.36 30.60
N SER A 163 51.85 -34.68 30.60
CA SER A 163 51.12 -35.65 29.77
C SER A 163 49.63 -35.74 30.14
N GLN A 164 49.31 -35.74 31.45
CA GLN A 164 47.92 -35.69 31.94
C GLN A 164 47.20 -34.38 31.56
N LEU A 165 47.92 -33.26 31.51
CA LEU A 165 47.41 -31.96 31.04
C LEU A 165 47.15 -31.94 29.53
N ALA A 166 48.04 -32.48 28.71
CA ALA A 166 47.84 -32.61 27.26
C ALA A 166 46.61 -33.48 26.95
N THR A 167 46.48 -34.63 27.63
CA THR A 167 45.33 -35.54 27.51
C THR A 167 44.01 -34.86 27.91
N ALA A 168 44.01 -34.03 28.97
CA ALA A 168 42.82 -33.28 29.36
C ALA A 168 42.45 -32.20 28.32
N LYS A 169 43.43 -31.48 27.76
CA LYS A 169 43.20 -30.45 26.74
C LYS A 169 42.62 -31.04 25.44
N GLN A 170 43.06 -32.23 25.03
CA GLN A 170 42.45 -32.92 23.89
C GLN A 170 40.98 -33.24 24.15
N LYS A 171 40.64 -33.84 25.30
CA LYS A 171 39.25 -34.15 25.66
C LYS A 171 38.35 -32.91 25.72
N GLN A 172 38.89 -31.75 26.10
CA GLN A 172 38.16 -30.48 26.06
C GLN A 172 37.84 -30.04 24.62
N ALA A 173 38.80 -30.18 23.69
CA ALA A 173 38.58 -29.89 22.27
C ALA A 173 37.56 -30.87 21.63
N ASP A 174 37.66 -32.16 21.96
CA ASP A 174 36.72 -33.18 21.48
C ASP A 174 35.28 -32.90 21.96
N ALA A 175 35.12 -32.49 23.23
CA ALA A 175 33.84 -32.09 23.78
C ALA A 175 33.27 -30.80 23.14
N GLN A 176 34.12 -29.82 22.81
CA GLN A 176 33.69 -28.63 22.09
C GLN A 176 33.21 -28.98 20.67
N ASN A 177 33.92 -29.87 19.97
CA ASN A 177 33.52 -30.37 18.66
C ASN A 177 32.18 -31.14 18.73
N LEU A 178 31.94 -31.88 19.81
CA LEU A 178 30.66 -32.55 20.07
C LEU A 178 29.52 -31.53 20.24
N VAL A 179 29.70 -30.46 21.02
CA VAL A 179 28.71 -29.36 21.16
C VAL A 179 28.38 -28.76 19.79
N ASN A 180 29.40 -28.37 19.03
CA ASN A 180 29.24 -27.76 17.70
C ASN A 180 28.44 -28.69 16.75
N SER A 181 28.71 -30.00 16.80
CA SER A 181 27.98 -31.02 16.03
C SER A 181 26.50 -31.13 16.44
N LYS A 182 26.20 -31.10 17.74
CA LYS A 182 24.80 -31.16 18.21
C LYS A 182 24.02 -29.88 17.93
N GLU A 183 24.65 -28.70 17.99
CA GLU A 183 23.99 -27.45 17.61
C GLU A 183 23.64 -27.39 16.12
N ALA A 184 24.52 -27.89 15.24
CA ALA A 184 24.21 -28.05 13.81
C ALA A 184 23.05 -29.03 13.56
N ALA A 185 22.99 -30.14 14.32
CA ALA A 185 21.88 -31.09 14.26
C ALA A 185 20.55 -30.46 14.76
N LYS A 186 20.59 -29.69 15.86
CA LYS A 186 19.43 -28.94 16.35
C LYS A 186 18.91 -27.93 15.33
N LYS A 187 19.80 -27.14 14.71
CA LYS A 187 19.44 -26.18 13.65
C LYS A 187 18.77 -26.85 12.45
N THR A 188 19.21 -28.07 12.11
CA THR A 188 18.56 -28.89 11.08
C THR A 188 17.15 -29.33 11.51
N ALA A 189 16.96 -29.75 12.75
CA ALA A 189 15.63 -30.10 13.28
C ALA A 189 14.68 -28.88 13.37
N ASP A 190 15.19 -27.72 13.80
CA ASP A 190 14.45 -26.45 13.82
C ASP A 190 13.92 -26.09 12.41
N ASN A 191 14.77 -26.21 11.38
CA ASN A 191 14.39 -25.98 9.97
C ASN A 191 13.35 -26.99 9.47
N ASN A 192 13.45 -28.26 9.88
CA ASN A 192 12.49 -29.31 9.50
C ASN A 192 11.10 -29.04 10.10
N VAL A 193 11.02 -28.55 11.35
CA VAL A 193 9.75 -28.12 11.97
C VAL A 193 9.14 -26.96 11.19
N ALA A 194 9.90 -25.91 10.90
CA ALA A 194 9.40 -24.75 10.14
C ALA A 194 8.90 -25.15 8.74
N SER A 195 9.58 -26.09 8.09
CA SER A 195 9.18 -26.64 6.78
C SER A 195 7.88 -27.45 6.86
N ALA A 196 7.71 -28.26 7.92
CA ALA A 196 6.48 -29.02 8.13
C ALA A 196 5.27 -28.12 8.48
N GLU A 197 5.47 -27.05 9.27
CA GLU A 197 4.40 -26.07 9.56
C GLU A 197 3.95 -25.33 8.29
N ALA A 198 4.89 -24.95 7.42
CA ALA A 198 4.57 -24.37 6.12
C ALA A 198 3.81 -25.36 5.22
N ALA A 199 4.20 -26.64 5.22
CA ALA A 199 3.52 -27.68 4.45
C ALA A 199 2.07 -27.93 4.93
N VAL A 200 1.80 -27.87 6.24
CA VAL A 200 0.44 -27.99 6.81
C VAL A 200 -0.42 -26.78 6.45
N LYS A 201 0.10 -25.55 6.58
CA LYS A 201 -0.63 -24.32 6.18
C LYS A 201 -0.94 -24.31 4.69
N ASN A 202 0.05 -24.58 3.85
CA ASN A 202 -0.09 -24.56 2.39
C ASN A 202 -0.58 -25.94 1.90
N SER A 203 -1.76 -26.36 2.35
CA SER A 203 -2.32 -27.69 2.09
C SER A 203 -3.42 -27.75 1.04
N GLY A 204 -4.03 -26.63 0.65
CA GLY A 204 -5.16 -26.59 -0.29
C GLY A 204 -6.52 -26.90 0.35
N LEU A 205 -6.59 -27.00 1.69
CA LEU A 205 -7.76 -27.48 2.41
C LEU A 205 -8.94 -26.51 2.36
N ASP A 206 -8.69 -25.21 2.47
CA ASP A 206 -9.76 -24.21 2.49
C ASP A 206 -10.25 -23.88 1.08
N GLU A 207 -9.38 -23.98 0.07
CA GLU A 207 -9.72 -23.95 -1.34
C GLU A 207 -10.62 -25.14 -1.73
N ALA A 208 -10.32 -26.35 -1.21
CA ALA A 208 -11.17 -27.52 -1.40
C ALA A 208 -12.56 -27.36 -0.77
N LYS A 209 -12.65 -26.84 0.47
CA LYS A 209 -13.93 -26.51 1.12
C LYS A 209 -14.73 -25.46 0.32
N GLN A 210 -14.08 -24.38 -0.12
CA GLN A 210 -14.71 -23.35 -0.94
C GLN A 210 -15.23 -23.90 -2.28
N LYS A 211 -14.52 -24.85 -2.89
CA LYS A 211 -14.96 -25.50 -4.13
C LYS A 211 -16.23 -26.33 -3.92
N VAL A 212 -16.31 -27.11 -2.83
CA VAL A 212 -17.54 -27.82 -2.42
C VAL A 212 -18.69 -26.83 -2.19
N GLN A 213 -18.45 -25.79 -1.38
CA GLN A 213 -19.46 -24.76 -1.08
C GLN A 213 -20.01 -24.08 -2.35
N LYS A 214 -19.13 -23.75 -3.31
CA LYS A 214 -19.51 -23.09 -4.57
C LYS A 214 -20.41 -23.97 -5.44
N VAL A 215 -20.08 -25.25 -5.60
CA VAL A 215 -20.92 -26.19 -6.37
C VAL A 215 -22.23 -26.46 -5.64
N GLN A 216 -22.20 -26.60 -4.31
CA GLN A 216 -23.41 -26.81 -3.51
C GLN A 216 -24.42 -25.66 -3.65
N ASN A 217 -23.95 -24.41 -3.75
CA ASN A 217 -24.79 -23.25 -4.02
C ASN A 217 -25.40 -23.31 -5.44
N ALA A 218 -24.59 -23.56 -6.47
CA ALA A 218 -25.07 -23.67 -7.86
C ALA A 218 -26.14 -24.76 -8.02
N LEU A 219 -25.95 -25.91 -7.36
CA LEU A 219 -26.94 -27.00 -7.32
C LEU A 219 -28.28 -26.56 -6.71
N ASN A 220 -28.26 -25.66 -5.71
CA ASN A 220 -29.47 -25.15 -5.07
C ASN A 220 -30.18 -24.10 -5.94
N ASP A 221 -29.43 -23.24 -6.63
CA ASP A 221 -29.99 -22.26 -7.59
C ASP A 221 -30.66 -22.95 -8.78
N ILE A 222 -30.07 -24.03 -9.30
CA ILE A 222 -30.68 -24.89 -10.34
C ILE A 222 -31.97 -25.54 -9.83
N LYS A 223 -31.96 -26.13 -8.62
CA LYS A 223 -33.17 -26.72 -8.00
C LYS A 223 -34.30 -25.71 -7.87
N LYS A 224 -34.00 -24.49 -7.42
CA LYS A 224 -34.99 -23.41 -7.34
C LYS A 224 -35.55 -23.04 -8.71
N THR A 225 -34.67 -22.83 -9.69
CA THR A 225 -35.05 -22.48 -11.07
C THR A 225 -35.96 -23.54 -11.70
N ASN A 226 -35.72 -24.83 -11.42
CA ASN A 226 -36.60 -25.90 -11.88
C ASN A 226 -37.99 -25.84 -11.22
N ALA A 227 -38.07 -25.63 -9.90
CA ALA A 227 -39.35 -25.50 -9.20
C ALA A 227 -40.17 -24.27 -9.67
N ASP A 228 -39.50 -23.15 -9.94
CA ASP A 228 -40.13 -21.96 -10.54
C ASP A 228 -40.67 -22.28 -11.95
N ASN A 229 -39.91 -23.03 -12.78
CA ASN A 229 -40.36 -23.49 -14.10
C ASN A 229 -41.51 -24.51 -14.03
N GLU A 230 -41.55 -25.42 -13.05
CA GLU A 230 -42.69 -26.34 -12.82
C GLU A 230 -43.96 -25.56 -12.48
N SER A 231 -43.84 -24.47 -11.71
CA SER A 231 -44.95 -23.54 -11.43
C SER A 231 -45.43 -22.82 -12.70
N VAL A 232 -44.51 -22.36 -13.56
CA VAL A 232 -44.84 -21.72 -14.85
C VAL A 232 -45.52 -22.71 -15.81
N LEU A 233 -45.01 -23.94 -15.92
CA LEU A 233 -45.61 -24.99 -16.74
C LEU A 233 -47.06 -25.28 -16.32
N SER A 234 -47.29 -25.42 -15.00
CA SER A 234 -48.62 -25.65 -14.43
C SER A 234 -49.59 -24.50 -14.73
N LYS A 235 -49.13 -23.25 -14.61
CA LYS A 235 -49.91 -22.05 -14.95
C LYS A 235 -50.26 -22.01 -16.45
N ASN A 236 -49.30 -22.30 -17.32
CA ASN A 236 -49.51 -22.31 -18.77
C ASN A 236 -50.50 -23.42 -19.19
N GLN A 237 -50.41 -24.61 -18.59
CA GLN A 237 -51.38 -25.70 -18.82
C GLN A 237 -52.80 -25.32 -18.36
N ALA A 238 -52.94 -24.68 -17.20
CA ALA A 238 -54.23 -24.18 -16.73
C ALA A 238 -54.81 -23.08 -17.65
N ALA A 239 -53.96 -22.16 -18.12
CA ALA A 239 -54.36 -21.13 -19.08
C ALA A 239 -54.82 -21.71 -20.42
N LEU A 240 -54.13 -22.75 -20.93
CA LEU A 240 -54.53 -23.46 -22.15
C LEU A 240 -55.90 -24.14 -21.97
N ALA A 241 -56.10 -24.84 -20.85
CA ALA A 241 -57.37 -25.51 -20.56
C ALA A 241 -58.54 -24.52 -20.50
N GLU A 242 -58.34 -23.35 -19.87
CA GLU A 242 -59.35 -22.29 -19.81
C GLU A 242 -59.60 -21.64 -21.17
N ASN A 243 -58.55 -21.39 -21.96
CA ASN A 243 -58.68 -20.86 -23.31
C ASN A 243 -59.46 -21.81 -24.25
N ASN A 244 -59.24 -23.12 -24.10
CA ASN A 244 -59.97 -24.15 -24.86
C ASN A 244 -61.46 -24.20 -24.49
N LYS A 245 -61.86 -23.95 -23.22
CA LYS A 245 -63.29 -23.80 -22.86
C LYS A 245 -63.93 -22.60 -23.55
N LYS A 246 -63.20 -21.49 -23.66
CA LYS A 246 -63.66 -20.27 -24.36
C LYS A 246 -63.83 -20.54 -25.86
N ILE A 247 -62.92 -21.28 -26.48
CA ILE A 247 -63.03 -21.75 -27.87
C ILE A 247 -64.32 -22.57 -28.07
N VAL A 248 -64.60 -23.56 -27.19
CA VAL A 248 -65.85 -24.35 -27.25
C VAL A 248 -67.09 -23.45 -27.09
N THR A 249 -67.04 -22.46 -26.18
CA THR A 249 -68.15 -21.53 -25.96
C THR A 249 -68.42 -20.64 -27.18
N VAL A 250 -67.36 -20.10 -27.80
CA VAL A 250 -67.48 -19.29 -29.02
C VAL A 250 -67.95 -20.13 -30.21
N ASN A 251 -67.50 -21.38 -30.36
CA ASN A 251 -68.01 -22.30 -31.39
C ASN A 251 -69.51 -22.58 -31.25
N ASN A 252 -70.00 -22.79 -30.02
CA ASN A 252 -71.43 -22.97 -29.76
C ASN A 252 -72.23 -21.71 -30.12
N ASN A 253 -71.74 -20.53 -29.72
CA ASN A 253 -72.37 -19.25 -30.07
C ASN A 253 -72.36 -19.01 -31.58
N LEU A 254 -71.28 -19.39 -32.28
CA LEU A 254 -71.15 -19.28 -33.73
C LEU A 254 -72.15 -20.19 -34.47
N ALA A 255 -72.40 -21.40 -33.97
CA ALA A 255 -73.45 -22.28 -34.50
C ALA A 255 -74.86 -21.67 -34.35
N VAL A 256 -75.17 -21.05 -33.20
CA VAL A 256 -76.42 -20.33 -32.97
C VAL A 256 -76.54 -19.10 -33.89
N ALA A 257 -75.46 -18.31 -34.03
CA ALA A 257 -75.45 -17.14 -34.92
C ALA A 257 -75.62 -17.51 -36.40
N ASN A 258 -75.00 -18.60 -36.86
CA ASN A 258 -75.20 -19.14 -38.20
C ASN A 258 -76.65 -19.57 -38.43
N LYS A 259 -77.31 -20.21 -37.45
CA LYS A 259 -78.75 -20.50 -37.53
C LYS A 259 -79.59 -19.22 -37.65
N ALA A 260 -79.27 -18.19 -36.87
CA ALA A 260 -79.97 -16.91 -36.91
C ALA A 260 -79.86 -16.20 -38.28
N VAL A 261 -78.74 -16.37 -39.02
CA VAL A 261 -78.62 -15.91 -40.42
C VAL A 261 -79.61 -16.64 -41.33
N VAL A 262 -79.73 -17.97 -41.19
CA VAL A 262 -80.68 -18.78 -41.98
C VAL A 262 -82.13 -18.42 -41.65
N ASP A 263 -82.46 -18.28 -40.36
CA ASP A 263 -83.80 -17.89 -39.90
C ASP A 263 -84.18 -16.48 -40.44
N ALA A 264 -83.25 -15.53 -40.41
CA ALA A 264 -83.46 -14.18 -40.96
C ALA A 264 -83.61 -14.20 -42.49
N GLN A 265 -82.84 -15.03 -43.22
CA GLN A 265 -82.96 -15.17 -44.67
C GLN A 265 -84.30 -15.80 -45.08
N ASN A 266 -84.81 -16.77 -44.30
CA ASN A 266 -86.14 -17.32 -44.50
C ASN A 266 -87.24 -16.26 -44.29
N ASN A 267 -87.07 -15.35 -43.32
CA ASN A 267 -87.97 -14.22 -43.12
C ASN A 267 -87.92 -13.23 -44.31
N VAL A 268 -86.74 -12.93 -44.86
CA VAL A 268 -86.62 -12.13 -46.11
C VAL A 268 -87.43 -12.77 -47.24
N ASN A 269 -87.27 -14.07 -47.47
CA ASN A 269 -88.01 -14.79 -48.52
C ASN A 269 -89.53 -14.69 -48.30
N ALA A 270 -90.00 -14.84 -47.06
CA ALA A 270 -91.42 -14.71 -46.72
C ALA A 270 -91.96 -13.28 -46.91
N LYS A 271 -91.20 -12.25 -46.55
CA LYS A 271 -91.59 -10.84 -46.78
C LYS A 271 -91.54 -10.46 -48.26
N GLN A 272 -90.63 -11.05 -49.05
CA GLN A 272 -90.57 -10.82 -50.48
C GLN A 272 -91.74 -11.46 -51.23
N LYS A 273 -92.21 -12.65 -50.79
CA LYS A 273 -93.49 -13.18 -51.28
C LYS A 273 -94.66 -12.26 -50.91
N ALA A 274 -94.75 -11.83 -49.65
CA ALA A 274 -95.84 -10.94 -49.21
C ALA A 274 -95.88 -9.59 -49.96
N LEU A 275 -94.73 -9.07 -50.39
CA LEU A 275 -94.67 -7.90 -51.28
C LEU A 275 -95.21 -8.21 -52.68
N ALA A 276 -94.80 -9.33 -53.28
CA ALA A 276 -95.31 -9.75 -54.59
C ALA A 276 -96.83 -10.02 -54.56
N ASP A 277 -97.34 -10.67 -53.51
CA ASP A 277 -98.77 -10.92 -53.29
C ASP A 277 -99.56 -9.61 -53.20
N ALA A 278 -99.04 -8.61 -52.48
CA ALA A 278 -99.67 -7.29 -52.36
C ALA A 278 -99.61 -6.48 -53.66
N GLN A 279 -98.52 -6.58 -54.44
CA GLN A 279 -98.39 -5.93 -55.74
C GLN A 279 -99.34 -6.55 -56.78
N GLN A 280 -99.50 -7.87 -56.76
CA GLN A 280 -100.42 -8.59 -57.62
C GLN A 280 -101.87 -8.19 -57.33
N ALA A 281 -102.30 -8.19 -56.07
CA ALA A 281 -103.64 -7.78 -55.68
C ALA A 281 -103.96 -6.31 -56.04
N LEU A 282 -102.97 -5.41 -55.93
CA LEU A 282 -103.12 -4.03 -56.39
C LEU A 282 -103.32 -3.97 -57.91
N LYS A 283 -102.52 -4.72 -58.68
CA LYS A 283 -102.65 -4.75 -60.15
C LYS A 283 -104.00 -5.33 -60.58
N GLU A 284 -104.43 -6.45 -59.99
CA GLU A 284 -105.71 -7.11 -60.30
C GLU A 284 -106.90 -6.16 -60.08
N LEU A 285 -106.90 -5.37 -59.00
CA LEU A 285 -107.94 -4.35 -58.80
C LEU A 285 -107.83 -3.20 -59.81
N GLN A 286 -106.63 -2.73 -60.15
CA GLN A 286 -106.48 -1.67 -61.14
C GLN A 286 -106.88 -2.12 -62.56
N ASP A 287 -106.58 -3.36 -62.93
CA ASP A 287 -107.01 -3.97 -64.19
C ASP A 287 -108.55 -4.08 -64.25
N GLN A 288 -109.18 -4.54 -63.16
CA GLN A 288 -110.63 -4.64 -63.04
C GLN A 288 -111.30 -3.26 -63.14
N VAL A 289 -110.83 -2.26 -62.40
CA VAL A 289 -111.38 -0.89 -62.45
C VAL A 289 -111.25 -0.30 -63.85
N ALA A 290 -110.14 -0.51 -64.55
CA ALA A 290 -109.99 -0.06 -65.94
C ALA A 290 -110.97 -0.77 -66.89
N GLN A 291 -111.23 -2.06 -66.70
CA GLN A 291 -112.23 -2.81 -67.46
C GLN A 291 -113.66 -2.33 -67.17
N ASP A 292 -113.97 -2.07 -65.89
CA ASP A 292 -115.29 -1.61 -65.45
C ASP A 292 -115.56 -0.17 -65.97
N GLN A 293 -114.56 0.72 -65.94
CA GLN A 293 -114.66 2.06 -66.54
C GLN A 293 -114.89 2.02 -68.05
N ALA A 294 -114.17 1.15 -68.77
CA ALA A 294 -114.31 0.96 -70.21
C ALA A 294 -115.66 0.35 -70.66
N SER A 295 -116.55 0.01 -69.73
CA SER A 295 -117.91 -0.44 -70.07
C SER A 295 -118.92 0.70 -70.26
N GLY A 296 -118.59 1.93 -69.82
CA GLY A 296 -119.41 3.13 -70.04
C GLY A 296 -120.88 2.99 -69.62
N ALA A 297 -121.76 3.65 -70.38
CA ALA A 297 -123.21 3.57 -70.21
C ALA A 297 -123.75 2.13 -70.30
N ALA A 298 -123.14 1.28 -71.15
CA ALA A 298 -123.56 -0.12 -71.25
C ALA A 298 -123.36 -0.87 -69.91
N GLY A 299 -122.24 -0.65 -69.21
CA GLY A 299 -122.05 -1.20 -67.88
C GLY A 299 -123.05 -0.67 -66.85
N PHE A 300 -123.30 0.66 -66.88
CA PHE A 300 -124.27 1.34 -66.01
C PHE A 300 -125.69 0.76 -66.19
N PHE A 301 -126.20 0.72 -67.41
CA PHE A 301 -127.50 0.13 -67.72
C PHE A 301 -127.56 -1.36 -67.35
N LYS A 302 -126.49 -2.12 -67.62
CA LYS A 302 -126.47 -3.56 -67.31
C LYS A 302 -126.49 -3.83 -65.80
N ALA A 303 -125.79 -3.02 -65.00
CA ALA A 303 -125.81 -3.10 -63.55
C ALA A 303 -127.22 -2.83 -62.99
N ILE A 304 -127.96 -1.87 -63.56
CA ILE A 304 -129.36 -1.58 -63.19
C ILE A 304 -130.28 -2.74 -63.60
N ALA A 305 -130.11 -3.29 -64.81
CA ALA A 305 -130.91 -4.40 -65.33
C ALA A 305 -130.71 -5.73 -64.58
N ASP A 306 -129.48 -6.02 -64.13
CA ASP A 306 -129.15 -7.26 -63.40
C ASP A 306 -129.45 -7.17 -61.90
N ASN A 307 -129.46 -5.97 -61.31
CA ASN A 307 -129.79 -5.78 -59.90
C ASN A 307 -131.27 -6.10 -59.64
N LYS A 308 -131.53 -7.11 -58.80
CA LYS A 308 -132.87 -7.62 -58.48
C LYS A 308 -133.60 -6.83 -57.38
N ASP A 309 -132.90 -5.92 -56.72
CA ASP A 309 -133.51 -5.01 -55.73
C ASP A 309 -134.18 -3.79 -56.42
N ASN A 310 -133.86 -3.55 -57.70
CA ASN A 310 -134.58 -2.61 -58.56
C ASN A 310 -135.95 -3.18 -58.98
N SER A 311 -136.93 -2.30 -59.22
CA SER A 311 -138.23 -2.72 -59.73
C SER A 311 -138.12 -3.38 -61.11
N GLU A 312 -138.97 -4.36 -61.39
CA GLU A 312 -139.03 -5.06 -62.69
C GLU A 312 -139.12 -4.07 -63.86
N SER A 313 -139.97 -3.06 -63.70
CA SER A 313 -140.13 -1.90 -64.58
C SER A 313 -138.84 -1.13 -64.92
N LEU A 314 -138.01 -0.83 -63.91
CA LEU A 314 -136.73 -0.12 -64.09
C LEU A 314 -135.68 -1.03 -64.73
N ARG A 315 -135.73 -2.33 -64.41
CA ARG A 315 -134.81 -3.31 -65.00
C ARG A 315 -135.09 -3.56 -66.47
N GLU A 316 -136.35 -3.53 -66.90
CA GLU A 316 -136.75 -3.66 -68.32
C GLU A 316 -136.34 -2.41 -69.13
N ASP A 317 -136.56 -1.21 -68.60
CA ASP A 317 -136.09 0.05 -69.19
C ASP A 317 -134.55 0.06 -69.31
N ALA A 318 -133.83 -0.33 -68.26
CA ALA A 318 -132.38 -0.48 -68.29
C ALA A 318 -131.88 -1.57 -69.26
N GLN A 319 -132.59 -2.70 -69.39
CA GLN A 319 -132.23 -3.75 -70.34
C GLN A 319 -132.49 -3.32 -71.80
N THR A 320 -133.49 -2.48 -72.02
CA THR A 320 -133.77 -1.86 -73.33
C THR A 320 -132.68 -0.84 -73.68
N ALA A 321 -132.35 0.06 -72.75
CA ALA A 321 -131.23 0.99 -72.85
C ALA A 321 -129.90 0.31 -73.21
N TYR A 322 -129.57 -0.77 -72.50
CA TYR A 322 -128.39 -1.61 -72.79
C TYR A 322 -128.42 -2.19 -74.21
N ASN A 323 -129.58 -2.68 -74.66
CA ASN A 323 -129.72 -3.26 -75.99
C ASN A 323 -129.54 -2.20 -77.09
N ILE A 324 -130.07 -0.99 -76.89
CA ILE A 324 -129.90 0.16 -77.79
C ILE A 324 -128.41 0.50 -77.90
N ILE A 325 -127.75 0.80 -76.78
CA ILE A 325 -126.39 1.34 -76.80
C ILE A 325 -125.31 0.30 -77.16
N THR A 326 -125.62 -0.99 -77.07
CA THR A 326 -124.76 -2.07 -77.61
C THR A 326 -125.10 -2.46 -79.05
N GLY A 327 -126.05 -1.77 -79.70
CA GLY A 327 -126.44 -2.00 -81.09
C GLY A 327 -127.08 -3.36 -81.34
N GLN A 328 -127.88 -3.88 -80.40
CA GLN A 328 -128.62 -5.13 -80.62
C GLN A 328 -129.70 -4.93 -81.71
N PRO A 329 -129.92 -5.92 -82.59
CA PRO A 329 -130.97 -5.82 -83.59
C PRO A 329 -132.35 -5.79 -82.91
N ASN A 330 -133.22 -4.91 -83.40
CA ASN A 330 -134.59 -4.70 -82.91
C ASN A 330 -134.69 -4.32 -81.43
N ALA A 331 -133.66 -3.67 -80.87
CA ALA A 331 -133.55 -3.32 -79.45
C ALA A 331 -134.75 -2.56 -78.89
N TYR A 332 -135.33 -1.66 -79.68
CA TYR A 332 -136.50 -0.84 -79.36
C TYR A 332 -137.32 -0.60 -80.64
N GLN A 333 -138.64 -0.34 -80.51
CA GLN A 333 -139.62 -0.15 -81.61
C GLN A 333 -139.60 -1.21 -82.76
N ASN A 334 -138.93 -2.36 -82.58
CA ASN A 334 -138.56 -3.29 -83.65
C ASN A 334 -137.76 -2.62 -84.80
N ILE A 335 -136.86 -1.70 -84.44
CA ILE A 335 -135.95 -0.98 -85.32
C ILE A 335 -134.50 -1.39 -85.00
N THR A 336 -133.68 -1.55 -86.05
CA THR A 336 -132.24 -1.81 -85.94
C THR A 336 -131.46 -0.62 -86.48
N VAL A 337 -130.80 0.10 -85.58
CA VAL A 337 -129.92 1.24 -85.91
C VAL A 337 -128.54 0.68 -86.25
N GLU A 338 -128.32 0.33 -87.53
CA GLU A 338 -127.11 -0.40 -87.97
C GLU A 338 -125.81 0.38 -87.67
N TRP A 339 -125.84 1.71 -87.82
CA TRP A 339 -124.69 2.58 -87.57
C TRP A 339 -124.31 2.72 -86.09
N ALA A 340 -125.15 2.31 -85.13
CA ALA A 340 -124.89 2.51 -83.71
C ALA A 340 -123.54 1.91 -83.25
N LYS A 341 -123.12 0.79 -83.86
CA LYS A 341 -121.82 0.14 -83.58
C LYS A 341 -120.61 0.88 -84.17
N GLU A 342 -120.83 1.74 -85.17
CA GLU A 342 -119.79 2.53 -85.83
C GLU A 342 -119.71 3.96 -85.28
N ALA A 343 -120.82 4.55 -84.82
CA ALA A 343 -120.84 5.81 -84.07
C ALA A 343 -120.28 5.64 -82.66
N VAL A 344 -120.90 4.78 -81.84
CA VAL A 344 -120.60 4.65 -80.40
C VAL A 344 -119.24 3.99 -80.14
N LYS A 345 -118.52 4.51 -79.16
CA LYS A 345 -117.23 4.05 -78.63
C LYS A 345 -117.37 3.84 -77.12
N LEU A 346 -118.12 2.81 -76.74
CA LEU A 346 -118.49 2.47 -75.35
C LEU A 346 -117.40 2.81 -74.32
N GLY A 347 -117.68 3.79 -73.47
CA GLY A 347 -116.81 4.21 -72.36
C GLY A 347 -115.57 5.04 -72.75
N GLN A 348 -115.36 5.38 -74.03
CA GLN A 348 -114.29 6.30 -74.45
C GLN A 348 -114.55 7.72 -73.93
N GLU A 349 -113.50 8.42 -73.51
CA GLU A 349 -113.55 9.73 -72.82
C GLU A 349 -114.52 10.76 -73.43
N ASN A 350 -114.44 10.99 -74.75
CA ASN A 350 -115.25 11.95 -75.49
C ASN A 350 -116.65 11.44 -75.92
N ASP A 351 -116.92 10.14 -75.83
CA ASP A 351 -118.17 9.51 -76.33
C ASP A 351 -119.36 9.82 -75.40
N SER A 352 -120.60 9.90 -75.91
CA SER A 352 -121.76 10.17 -75.05
C SER A 352 -121.93 9.14 -73.92
N THR A 353 -121.43 7.91 -74.12
CA THR A 353 -121.48 6.83 -73.13
C THR A 353 -120.35 6.86 -72.10
N SER A 354 -119.43 7.82 -72.18
CA SER A 354 -118.34 7.95 -71.20
C SER A 354 -118.90 8.21 -69.80
N LEU A 355 -118.28 7.61 -68.79
CA LEU A 355 -118.72 7.81 -67.40
C LEU A 355 -118.57 9.28 -66.95
N SER A 356 -117.71 10.06 -67.62
CA SER A 356 -117.59 11.51 -67.43
C SER A 356 -118.80 12.23 -68.02
N ASN A 357 -119.24 11.84 -69.22
CA ASN A 357 -120.37 12.47 -69.91
C ASN A 357 -121.73 12.13 -69.28
N ILE A 358 -121.89 10.94 -68.71
CA ILE A 358 -123.04 10.61 -67.85
C ILE A 358 -123.01 11.45 -66.56
N GLU A 359 -121.84 11.66 -65.94
CA GLU A 359 -121.68 12.50 -64.75
C GLU A 359 -121.94 13.99 -65.06
N LYS A 360 -121.57 14.45 -66.27
CA LYS A 360 -121.83 15.80 -66.84
C LYS A 360 -123.31 16.04 -67.13
N ALA A 361 -124.00 15.11 -67.78
CA ALA A 361 -125.40 15.24 -68.19
C ALA A 361 -126.37 15.44 -67.00
N LEU A 362 -126.02 14.98 -65.79
CA LEU A 362 -126.75 15.30 -64.56
C LEU A 362 -126.87 16.82 -64.31
N GLY A 363 -125.88 17.62 -64.74
CA GLY A 363 -125.92 19.07 -64.64
C GLY A 363 -126.96 19.70 -65.57
N TYR A 364 -127.12 19.17 -66.79
CA TYR A 364 -128.15 19.64 -67.73
C TYR A 364 -129.56 19.37 -67.19
N TYR A 365 -129.80 18.16 -66.68
CA TYR A 365 -131.06 17.81 -66.01
C TYR A 365 -131.39 18.77 -64.86
N GLN A 366 -130.44 19.04 -63.97
CA GLN A 366 -130.62 20.00 -62.87
C GLN A 366 -130.96 21.40 -63.37
N HIS A 367 -130.28 21.86 -64.43
CA HIS A 367 -130.50 23.19 -64.99
C HIS A 367 -131.88 23.33 -65.63
N TRP A 368 -132.31 22.33 -66.41
CA TRP A 368 -133.65 22.31 -67.02
C TRP A 368 -134.78 22.33 -66.00
N MET A 369 -134.60 21.63 -64.87
CA MET A 369 -135.59 21.64 -63.78
C MET A 369 -135.78 23.05 -63.20
N THR A 370 -134.75 23.90 -63.17
CA THR A 370 -134.92 25.31 -62.75
C THR A 370 -135.76 26.14 -63.72
N TYR A 371 -135.69 25.87 -65.02
CA TYR A 371 -136.58 26.48 -66.01
C TYR A 371 -138.00 25.94 -65.86
N ARG A 372 -138.20 24.63 -65.68
CA ARG A 372 -139.55 24.06 -65.48
C ARG A 372 -140.22 24.56 -64.20
N ASP A 373 -139.47 24.75 -63.12
CA ASP A 373 -139.95 25.40 -61.88
C ASP A 373 -140.46 26.83 -62.14
N LYS A 374 -139.78 27.61 -63.00
CA LYS A 374 -140.18 28.98 -63.36
C LYS A 374 -141.57 29.04 -64.03
N TYR A 375 -141.94 28.04 -64.83
CA TYR A 375 -143.27 27.93 -65.46
C TYR A 375 -144.31 27.20 -64.58
N GLY A 376 -143.92 26.75 -63.38
CA GLY A 376 -144.78 26.00 -62.46
C GLY A 376 -145.04 24.55 -62.91
N LEU A 377 -144.18 24.03 -63.79
CA LEU A 377 -144.32 22.72 -64.41
C LEU A 377 -143.77 21.61 -63.51
N ARG A 378 -144.20 20.38 -63.78
CA ARG A 378 -143.62 19.20 -63.13
C ARG A 378 -142.27 18.86 -63.75
N HIS A 379 -141.34 18.40 -62.92
CA HIS A 379 -140.11 17.77 -63.40
C HIS A 379 -140.47 16.49 -64.15
N PRO A 380 -139.86 16.23 -65.32
CA PRO A 380 -140.17 15.06 -66.15
C PRO A 380 -139.58 13.79 -65.50
N SER A 381 -140.19 12.63 -65.78
CA SER A 381 -139.58 11.34 -65.40
C SER A 381 -138.51 10.97 -66.42
N ILE A 382 -137.34 10.54 -65.96
CA ILE A 382 -136.20 10.13 -66.81
C ILE A 382 -136.37 8.67 -67.20
N SER A 383 -136.27 8.35 -68.49
CA SER A 383 -136.18 6.96 -68.97
C SER A 383 -134.74 6.64 -69.34
N LEU A 384 -134.26 5.46 -68.93
CA LEU A 384 -132.98 4.93 -69.35
C LEU A 384 -132.98 4.57 -70.84
N THR A 385 -134.11 4.09 -71.37
CA THR A 385 -134.30 3.93 -72.82
C THR A 385 -134.10 5.26 -73.53
N ALA A 386 -134.75 6.34 -73.06
CA ALA A 386 -134.60 7.67 -73.64
C ALA A 386 -133.17 8.22 -73.52
N VAL A 387 -132.49 8.04 -72.38
CA VAL A 387 -131.06 8.38 -72.23
C VAL A 387 -130.19 7.62 -73.23
N ALA A 388 -130.48 6.35 -73.50
CA ALA A 388 -129.74 5.56 -74.49
C ALA A 388 -130.04 5.96 -75.95
N ILE A 389 -131.24 6.50 -76.24
CA ILE A 389 -131.54 7.13 -77.53
C ILE A 389 -130.75 8.44 -77.62
N ALA A 390 -130.83 9.34 -76.63
CA ALA A 390 -130.08 10.59 -76.59
C ALA A 390 -128.56 10.41 -76.74
N MET A 391 -128.00 9.32 -76.21
CA MET A 391 -126.61 8.93 -76.45
C MET A 391 -126.34 8.65 -77.93
N LEU A 392 -127.21 7.88 -78.59
CA LEU A 392 -127.11 7.66 -80.04
C LEU A 392 -127.34 8.95 -80.85
N SER A 393 -128.33 9.76 -80.49
CA SER A 393 -128.66 11.04 -81.15
C SER A 393 -127.50 12.05 -81.06
N SER A 394 -126.83 12.10 -79.89
CA SER A 394 -125.60 12.87 -79.67
C SER A 394 -124.42 12.35 -80.51
N ASP A 395 -124.07 11.06 -80.40
CA ASP A 395 -122.92 10.49 -81.13
C ASP A 395 -123.15 10.38 -82.64
N PHE A 396 -124.42 10.36 -83.08
CA PHE A 396 -124.78 10.46 -84.50
C PHE A 396 -124.24 11.74 -85.13
N GLN A 397 -124.27 12.87 -84.41
CA GLN A 397 -123.79 14.13 -84.96
C GLN A 397 -122.30 14.06 -85.34
N HIS A 398 -121.48 13.32 -84.57
CA HIS A 398 -120.06 13.09 -84.90
C HIS A 398 -119.86 12.02 -86.01
N TYR A 399 -120.77 11.04 -86.12
CA TYR A 399 -120.71 9.98 -87.14
C TYR A 399 -121.24 10.44 -88.52
N SER A 400 -122.19 11.38 -88.52
CA SER A 400 -122.75 11.99 -89.71
C SER A 400 -121.79 12.99 -90.36
N ASP A 401 -122.05 13.37 -91.61
CA ASP A 401 -121.37 14.47 -92.31
C ASP A 401 -122.24 15.75 -92.35
N GLU A 402 -123.36 15.76 -91.63
CA GLU A 402 -124.38 16.81 -91.61
C GLU A 402 -125.06 16.85 -90.23
N PHE A 403 -124.90 17.95 -89.49
CA PHE A 403 -125.56 18.14 -88.19
C PHE A 403 -127.08 18.26 -88.39
N ASN A 404 -127.81 17.22 -88.01
CA ASN A 404 -129.23 17.06 -88.29
C ASN A 404 -129.85 15.93 -87.43
N HIS A 405 -131.17 15.94 -87.30
CA HIS A 405 -131.94 14.89 -86.62
C HIS A 405 -131.72 13.52 -87.33
N PRO A 406 -131.32 12.44 -86.63
CA PRO A 406 -131.03 11.14 -87.25
C PRO A 406 -132.25 10.56 -87.99
N SER A 407 -133.45 10.80 -87.45
CA SER A 407 -134.73 10.39 -88.03
C SER A 407 -134.96 10.98 -89.43
N LEU A 408 -134.59 12.24 -89.65
CA LEU A 408 -134.72 12.93 -90.95
C LEU A 408 -133.74 12.38 -92.01
N LEU A 409 -132.58 11.86 -91.60
CA LEU A 409 -131.57 11.30 -92.50
C LEU A 409 -131.74 9.79 -92.77
N THR A 410 -132.93 9.24 -92.49
CA THR A 410 -133.29 7.81 -92.68
C THR A 410 -132.92 7.25 -94.07
N SER A 411 -133.02 8.04 -95.14
CA SER A 411 -132.67 7.58 -96.51
C SER A 411 -131.17 7.35 -96.74
N LYS A 412 -130.31 7.85 -95.85
CA LYS A 412 -128.84 7.78 -95.95
C LYS A 412 -128.25 6.82 -94.92
N TYR A 413 -128.73 6.87 -93.68
CA TYR A 413 -128.19 6.09 -92.56
C TYR A 413 -129.07 4.90 -92.14
N GLY A 414 -130.28 4.78 -92.69
CA GLY A 414 -131.27 3.78 -92.24
C GLY A 414 -132.16 4.31 -91.11
N PRO A 415 -133.18 3.54 -90.70
CA PRO A 415 -134.19 4.01 -89.76
C PRO A 415 -133.62 4.28 -88.37
N PHE A 416 -133.94 5.45 -87.82
CA PHE A 416 -133.80 5.75 -86.40
C PHE A 416 -135.10 5.42 -85.64
N TYR A 417 -135.11 5.65 -84.33
CA TYR A 417 -136.31 5.55 -83.51
C TYR A 417 -137.27 6.72 -83.79
N SER A 418 -138.48 6.63 -83.21
CA SER A 418 -139.47 7.70 -83.20
C SER A 418 -139.56 8.29 -81.80
N ASP A 419 -139.25 9.57 -81.73
CA ASP A 419 -138.94 10.39 -80.56
C ASP A 419 -139.42 11.84 -80.83
N GLU A 420 -139.51 12.65 -79.78
CA GLU A 420 -139.40 14.12 -79.89
C GLU A 420 -137.96 14.48 -79.49
N GLU A 421 -137.17 15.00 -80.44
CA GLU A 421 -135.72 15.20 -80.32
C GLU A 421 -135.36 16.70 -80.40
N ASP A 422 -134.63 17.20 -79.39
CA ASP A 422 -133.94 18.49 -79.44
C ASP A 422 -132.44 18.26 -79.50
N ILE A 423 -131.76 18.80 -80.52
CA ILE A 423 -130.31 18.73 -80.67
C ILE A 423 -129.66 20.11 -80.48
N SER A 424 -128.43 20.14 -79.97
CA SER A 424 -127.59 21.33 -79.95
C SER A 424 -126.11 20.97 -80.06
N ALA A 425 -125.27 21.95 -80.37
CA ALA A 425 -123.83 21.80 -80.47
C ALA A 425 -123.12 23.10 -80.12
N GLY A 426 -121.87 23.01 -79.66
CA GLY A 426 -121.05 24.13 -79.20
C GLY A 426 -120.67 24.07 -77.72
N GLU A 427 -119.95 25.09 -77.26
CA GLU A 427 -119.51 25.23 -75.86
C GLU A 427 -120.54 26.03 -75.01
N VAL A 428 -121.82 25.81 -75.26
CA VAL A 428 -122.97 26.44 -74.57
C VAL A 428 -123.73 25.33 -73.83
N ASN A 429 -124.34 25.64 -72.69
CA ASN A 429 -125.24 24.71 -72.01
C ASN A 429 -126.45 24.43 -72.93
N PRO A 430 -126.74 23.16 -73.28
CA PRO A 430 -127.79 22.82 -74.26
C PRO A 430 -129.16 23.38 -73.85
N ILE A 431 -129.47 23.33 -72.56
CA ILE A 431 -130.72 23.87 -72.01
C ILE A 431 -130.81 25.38 -72.18
N ASP A 432 -129.72 26.13 -71.94
CA ASP A 432 -129.73 27.59 -72.15
C ASP A 432 -129.82 27.94 -73.63
N ASN A 433 -129.23 27.12 -74.51
CA ASN A 433 -129.32 27.29 -75.96
C ASN A 433 -130.75 27.05 -76.46
N TRP A 434 -131.37 25.93 -76.08
CA TRP A 434 -132.78 25.62 -76.41
C TRP A 434 -133.77 26.63 -75.83
N MET A 435 -133.55 27.09 -74.59
CA MET A 435 -134.40 28.13 -73.98
C MET A 435 -134.22 29.52 -74.60
N SER A 436 -133.13 29.78 -75.32
CA SER A 436 -132.85 31.11 -75.92
C SER A 436 -133.77 31.48 -77.09
N GLU A 437 -134.41 30.50 -77.73
CA GLU A 437 -135.42 30.72 -78.78
C GLU A 437 -136.60 31.60 -78.32
N LYS A 438 -136.85 31.68 -77.00
CA LYS A 438 -137.82 32.63 -76.42
C LYS A 438 -137.60 34.07 -76.90
N ASP A 439 -136.36 34.46 -77.16
CA ASP A 439 -136.02 35.80 -77.63
C ASP A 439 -136.76 36.15 -78.93
N ASP A 440 -137.10 35.19 -79.80
CA ASP A 440 -137.88 35.45 -81.02
C ASP A 440 -139.37 35.73 -80.73
N ILE A 441 -139.94 35.09 -79.70
CA ILE A 441 -141.28 35.43 -79.18
C ILE A 441 -141.27 36.86 -78.63
N ASP A 442 -140.30 37.18 -77.79
CA ASP A 442 -140.23 38.48 -77.12
C ASP A 442 -140.02 39.62 -78.15
N LYS A 443 -139.13 39.42 -79.15
CA LYS A 443 -138.97 40.33 -80.31
C LYS A 443 -140.28 40.51 -81.10
N TYR A 444 -141.04 39.43 -81.31
CA TYR A 444 -142.32 39.53 -82.03
C TYR A 444 -143.35 40.33 -81.21
N ILE A 445 -143.42 40.13 -79.90
CA ILE A 445 -144.31 40.87 -78.99
C ILE A 445 -143.96 42.36 -78.94
N GLU A 446 -142.68 42.74 -79.00
CA GLU A 446 -142.27 44.16 -79.12
C GLU A 446 -142.85 44.83 -80.39
N GLY A 447 -142.93 44.10 -81.51
CA GLY A 447 -143.57 44.56 -82.75
C GLY A 447 -145.09 44.46 -82.76
N HIS A 448 -145.65 43.48 -82.03
CA HIS A 448 -147.06 43.12 -82.01
C HIS A 448 -147.57 42.94 -80.56
N PRO A 449 -147.85 44.02 -79.81
CA PRO A 449 -148.18 43.93 -78.38
C PRO A 449 -149.48 43.16 -78.06
N ASP A 450 -150.34 42.92 -79.05
CA ASP A 450 -151.52 42.05 -78.94
C ASP A 450 -151.16 40.55 -78.86
N ALA A 451 -149.99 40.16 -79.39
CA ALA A 451 -149.45 38.79 -79.26
C ALA A 451 -149.03 38.44 -77.81
N ALA A 452 -148.90 39.43 -76.91
CA ALA A 452 -148.58 39.20 -75.51
C ALA A 452 -149.61 38.31 -74.77
N ALA A 453 -150.84 38.20 -75.29
CA ALA A 453 -151.89 37.30 -74.80
C ALA A 453 -151.68 35.81 -75.15
N TYR A 454 -150.58 35.50 -75.85
CA TYR A 454 -150.10 34.16 -76.19
C TYR A 454 -148.65 33.96 -75.71
N SER A 455 -148.20 34.74 -74.72
CA SER A 455 -146.92 34.49 -74.05
C SER A 455 -147.09 33.35 -73.06
N PHE A 456 -146.20 32.36 -73.11
CA PHE A 456 -146.13 31.24 -72.16
C PHE A 456 -145.83 31.65 -70.70
N GLU A 457 -145.58 32.94 -70.42
CA GLU A 457 -145.51 33.51 -69.07
C GLU A 457 -146.81 34.22 -68.62
N SER A 458 -147.83 34.29 -69.50
CA SER A 458 -149.09 34.99 -69.22
C SER A 458 -150.03 34.22 -68.28
N THR A 459 -149.84 32.90 -68.16
CA THR A 459 -150.52 32.01 -67.20
C THR A 459 -149.49 31.27 -66.34
N HIS A 460 -149.84 30.96 -65.10
CA HIS A 460 -148.94 30.28 -64.16
C HIS A 460 -149.73 29.52 -63.08
N PRO A 461 -149.53 28.20 -62.91
CA PRO A 461 -148.68 27.33 -63.73
C PRO A 461 -149.18 27.24 -65.16
N LEU A 462 -148.27 27.07 -66.12
CA LEU A 462 -148.60 26.86 -67.53
C LEU A 462 -149.29 25.50 -67.70
N THR A 463 -150.50 25.49 -68.25
CA THR A 463 -151.28 24.25 -68.46
C THR A 463 -151.19 23.75 -69.90
N GLN A 464 -151.54 22.48 -70.13
CA GLN A 464 -151.48 21.85 -71.46
C GLN A 464 -152.35 22.60 -72.49
N ASP A 465 -153.63 22.82 -72.17
CA ASP A 465 -154.59 23.57 -73.00
C ASP A 465 -154.09 24.99 -73.36
N GLU A 466 -153.31 25.61 -72.48
CA GLU A 466 -152.72 26.95 -72.69
C GLU A 466 -151.45 26.89 -73.54
N TRP A 467 -150.57 25.90 -73.30
CA TRP A 467 -149.38 25.66 -74.13
C TRP A 467 -149.77 25.29 -75.56
N GLU A 468 -150.74 24.39 -75.76
CA GLU A 468 -151.24 24.01 -77.08
C GLU A 468 -151.85 25.21 -77.82
N LYS A 469 -152.69 26.01 -77.15
CA LYS A 469 -153.26 27.26 -77.67
C LYS A 469 -152.19 28.25 -78.13
N ASP A 470 -151.11 28.40 -77.35
CA ASP A 470 -150.06 29.38 -77.62
C ASP A 470 -149.10 28.87 -78.69
N VAL A 471 -148.74 27.58 -78.69
CA VAL A 471 -148.01 26.91 -79.77
C VAL A 471 -148.75 27.07 -81.10
N ASP A 472 -150.06 26.77 -81.17
CA ASP A 472 -150.86 26.96 -82.38
C ASP A 472 -150.89 28.42 -82.86
N PHE A 473 -150.91 29.39 -81.94
CA PHE A 473 -150.76 30.80 -82.32
C PHE A 473 -149.39 31.08 -82.92
N TRP A 474 -148.30 30.57 -82.35
CA TRP A 474 -146.93 30.84 -82.81
C TRP A 474 -146.52 30.08 -84.07
N ASN A 475 -147.07 28.89 -84.33
CA ASN A 475 -146.81 28.08 -85.53
C ASN A 475 -147.06 28.86 -86.84
N ASP A 476 -148.04 29.76 -86.84
CA ASP A 476 -148.39 30.66 -87.95
C ASP A 476 -147.59 31.99 -87.94
N LYS A 477 -146.42 32.07 -87.28
CA LYS A 477 -145.59 33.29 -87.14
C LYS A 477 -144.14 33.05 -87.58
N PRO A 478 -143.42 34.11 -88.02
CA PRO A 478 -142.01 34.01 -88.38
C PRO A 478 -141.11 34.04 -87.11
N VAL A 479 -141.19 32.99 -86.30
CA VAL A 479 -140.37 32.76 -85.09
C VAL A 479 -139.82 31.34 -85.11
N HIS A 480 -138.65 31.11 -84.52
CA HIS A 480 -138.08 29.77 -84.33
C HIS A 480 -138.10 29.43 -82.85
N ILE A 481 -138.95 28.46 -82.46
CA ILE A 481 -139.32 28.19 -81.06
C ILE A 481 -139.51 26.70 -80.73
N GLY A 482 -139.02 25.79 -81.59
CA GLY A 482 -139.27 24.35 -81.45
C GLY A 482 -138.68 23.80 -80.15
N HIS A 483 -137.41 24.10 -79.89
CA HIS A 483 -136.70 23.67 -78.70
C HIS A 483 -137.25 24.36 -77.44
N TYR A 484 -137.50 25.67 -77.48
CA TYR A 484 -138.07 26.38 -76.34
C TYR A 484 -139.46 25.86 -75.96
N THR A 485 -140.33 25.56 -76.95
CA THR A 485 -141.66 25.00 -76.67
C THR A 485 -141.60 23.58 -76.14
N SER A 486 -140.70 22.73 -76.64
CA SER A 486 -140.37 21.41 -76.09
C SER A 486 -139.92 21.51 -74.62
N MET A 487 -138.92 22.35 -74.30
CA MET A 487 -138.42 22.50 -72.93
C MET A 487 -139.50 22.87 -71.90
N ILE A 488 -140.53 23.62 -72.31
CA ILE A 488 -141.65 24.07 -71.45
C ILE A 488 -142.96 23.28 -71.65
N LYS A 489 -142.96 22.23 -72.47
CA LYS A 489 -144.10 21.35 -72.70
C LYS A 489 -144.63 20.79 -71.37
N PRO A 490 -145.88 21.07 -70.96
CA PRO A 490 -146.34 20.77 -69.60
C PRO A 490 -146.40 19.28 -69.24
N ASP A 491 -146.72 18.43 -70.20
CA ASP A 491 -146.85 16.98 -70.03
C ASP A 491 -145.56 16.18 -70.32
N ALA A 492 -144.48 16.85 -70.76
CA ALA A 492 -143.20 16.24 -71.11
C ALA A 492 -142.70 15.20 -70.10
N ASN A 493 -142.48 13.96 -70.55
CA ASN A 493 -142.24 12.82 -69.67
C ASN A 493 -141.56 11.63 -70.39
N TYR A 494 -140.78 10.83 -69.65
CA TYR A 494 -139.94 9.74 -70.20
C TYR A 494 -138.81 10.26 -71.09
N VAL A 495 -138.04 11.20 -70.53
CA VAL A 495 -137.02 11.98 -71.22
C VAL A 495 -135.60 11.43 -71.04
N GLY A 496 -134.76 11.63 -72.03
CA GLY A 496 -133.31 11.42 -72.02
C GLY A 496 -132.57 12.73 -72.22
N LEU A 497 -131.40 12.88 -71.59
CA LEU A 497 -130.39 13.89 -71.92
C LEU A 497 -129.03 13.19 -71.96
N ALA A 498 -128.28 13.42 -73.02
CA ALA A 498 -126.89 12.98 -73.15
C ALA A 498 -126.10 13.97 -74.02
N GLY A 499 -124.78 13.92 -73.91
CA GLY A 499 -123.90 14.77 -74.69
C GLY A 499 -122.50 14.19 -74.81
N ASN A 500 -121.83 14.48 -75.92
CA ASN A 500 -120.47 14.05 -76.19
C ASN A 500 -119.49 15.24 -76.19
N GLU A 501 -118.21 14.94 -76.35
CA GLU A 501 -117.13 15.95 -76.42
C GLU A 501 -116.30 15.76 -77.70
N TYR A 502 -116.96 15.41 -78.80
CA TYR A 502 -116.34 15.27 -80.12
C TYR A 502 -116.30 16.61 -80.89
N GLU A 503 -115.34 16.80 -81.79
CA GLU A 503 -115.44 17.84 -82.83
C GLU A 503 -116.45 17.34 -83.88
N ILE A 504 -117.55 18.09 -84.07
CA ILE A 504 -118.68 17.72 -84.94
C ILE A 504 -118.46 18.29 -86.34
N GLN A 505 -118.14 19.59 -86.40
CA GLN A 505 -117.71 20.29 -87.60
C GLN A 505 -116.59 21.29 -87.23
N PRO A 506 -115.80 21.81 -88.18
CA PRO A 506 -114.76 22.78 -87.87
C PRO A 506 -115.32 24.02 -87.16
N MET A 507 -114.84 24.27 -85.93
CA MET A 507 -115.35 25.30 -84.99
C MET A 507 -116.72 24.98 -84.33
N MET A 508 -117.17 23.73 -84.35
CA MET A 508 -118.36 23.26 -83.64
C MET A 508 -118.03 21.98 -82.84
N ASN A 509 -117.74 22.19 -81.55
CA ASN A 509 -117.40 21.15 -80.57
C ASN A 509 -118.65 20.70 -79.80
N ASN A 510 -118.70 19.43 -79.41
CA ASN A 510 -119.79 18.77 -78.69
C ASN A 510 -121.09 18.66 -79.50
N ALA A 511 -121.85 17.60 -79.25
CA ALA A 511 -123.27 17.53 -79.55
C ALA A 511 -124.02 17.01 -78.33
N ASP A 512 -125.09 17.69 -77.96
CA ASP A 512 -125.95 17.38 -76.82
C ASP A 512 -127.39 17.19 -77.33
N SER A 513 -128.07 16.14 -76.86
CA SER A 513 -129.41 15.74 -77.29
C SER A 513 -130.37 15.60 -76.11
N MET A 514 -131.62 16.02 -76.30
CA MET A 514 -132.76 15.63 -75.49
C MET A 514 -133.75 14.82 -76.32
N ASP A 515 -134.24 13.72 -75.77
CA ASP A 515 -135.12 12.81 -76.49
C ASP A 515 -136.29 12.42 -75.58
N GLU A 516 -137.54 12.72 -75.96
CA GLU A 516 -138.76 12.33 -75.25
C GLU A 516 -139.46 11.13 -75.92
N ILE A 517 -139.89 10.15 -75.13
CA ILE A 517 -140.63 8.97 -75.63
C ILE A 517 -142.14 9.07 -75.32
N ILE A 518 -142.90 9.37 -76.36
CA ILE A 518 -144.36 9.62 -76.32
C ILE A 518 -145.20 8.32 -76.20
N PHE A 519 -144.59 7.15 -76.40
CA PHE A 519 -145.30 5.86 -76.50
C PHE A 519 -145.31 5.04 -75.20
N ASN A 520 -146.49 4.51 -74.88
CA ASN A 520 -146.81 3.85 -73.61
C ASN A 520 -146.59 2.31 -73.68
N PRO A 521 -146.05 1.62 -72.64
CA PRO A 521 -145.58 2.13 -71.34
C PRO A 521 -144.05 2.08 -71.18
N ILE A 522 -143.47 3.22 -70.81
CA ILE A 522 -142.09 3.31 -70.29
C ILE A 522 -142.13 3.73 -68.82
N ASN A 523 -141.18 3.22 -68.04
CA ASN A 523 -141.17 3.34 -66.58
C ASN A 523 -140.12 4.33 -66.11
N GLY A 524 -140.36 5.62 -66.37
CA GLY A 524 -139.42 6.67 -65.94
C GLY A 524 -139.29 6.79 -64.42
N ILE A 525 -138.13 7.29 -63.99
CA ILE A 525 -137.78 7.56 -62.58
C ILE A 525 -137.60 9.06 -62.33
N ASP A 526 -137.67 9.50 -61.08
CA ASP A 526 -137.35 10.90 -60.75
C ASP A 526 -135.84 11.18 -60.86
N PHE A 527 -135.48 12.45 -61.03
CA PHE A 527 -134.08 12.86 -61.18
C PHE A 527 -133.18 12.47 -60.01
N ASN A 528 -133.66 12.52 -58.77
CA ASN A 528 -132.83 12.15 -57.61
C ASN A 528 -132.57 10.64 -57.62
N SER A 529 -133.55 9.81 -58.01
CA SER A 529 -133.32 8.39 -58.23
C SER A 529 -132.28 8.13 -59.33
N TYR A 530 -132.37 8.83 -60.47
CA TYR A 530 -131.38 8.72 -61.55
C TYR A 530 -129.97 9.16 -61.10
N GLN A 531 -129.84 10.32 -60.46
CA GLN A 531 -128.59 10.84 -59.92
C GLN A 531 -127.96 9.89 -58.88
N ASN A 532 -128.76 9.29 -57.98
CA ASN A 532 -128.27 8.32 -57.01
C ASN A 532 -127.75 7.04 -57.69
N LEU A 533 -128.42 6.55 -58.74
CA LEU A 533 -127.96 5.39 -59.51
C LEU A 533 -126.61 5.68 -60.19
N VAL A 534 -126.49 6.83 -60.87
CA VAL A 534 -125.24 7.26 -61.52
C VAL A 534 -124.11 7.40 -60.50
N GLN A 535 -124.33 8.11 -59.39
CA GLN A 535 -123.31 8.33 -58.36
C GLN A 535 -122.89 7.04 -57.64
N SER A 536 -123.82 6.10 -57.39
CA SER A 536 -123.45 4.79 -56.82
C SER A 536 -122.59 4.00 -57.81
N TYR A 537 -123.00 3.91 -59.08
CA TYR A 537 -122.25 3.18 -60.10
C TYR A 537 -120.84 3.75 -60.30
N LEU A 538 -120.70 5.09 -60.39
CA LEU A 538 -119.41 5.76 -60.47
C LEU A 538 -118.49 5.40 -59.29
N LYS A 539 -119.03 5.33 -58.07
CA LYS A 539 -118.26 4.97 -56.86
C LYS A 539 -117.86 3.49 -56.86
N ASP A 540 -118.79 2.61 -57.20
CA ASP A 540 -118.59 1.15 -57.22
C ASP A 540 -117.64 0.72 -58.35
N VAL A 541 -117.56 1.50 -59.43
CA VAL A 541 -116.56 1.36 -60.51
C VAL A 541 -115.20 1.98 -60.14
N LYS A 542 -115.14 3.24 -59.68
CA LYS A 542 -113.85 3.94 -59.42
C LYS A 542 -113.05 3.30 -58.27
N GLN A 543 -113.71 2.72 -57.26
CA GLN A 543 -113.13 1.92 -56.15
C GLN A 543 -111.89 2.52 -55.42
N GLU A 544 -111.77 3.84 -55.38
CA GLU A 544 -110.54 4.56 -55.01
C GLU A 544 -110.01 4.21 -53.60
N ASP A 545 -110.90 4.06 -52.62
CA ASP A 545 -110.55 3.65 -51.25
C ASP A 545 -109.80 2.31 -51.22
N LYS A 546 -110.28 1.33 -51.99
CA LYS A 546 -109.68 -0.02 -52.06
C LYS A 546 -108.31 0.05 -52.73
N ILE A 547 -108.18 0.81 -53.81
CA ILE A 547 -106.90 1.06 -54.50
C ILE A 547 -105.89 1.73 -53.53
N ASN A 548 -106.32 2.72 -52.76
CA ASN A 548 -105.45 3.43 -51.82
C ASN A 548 -105.03 2.55 -50.62
N ILE A 549 -105.92 1.69 -50.11
CA ILE A 549 -105.59 0.66 -49.13
C ILE A 549 -104.55 -0.33 -49.68
N LEU A 550 -104.69 -0.80 -50.92
CA LEU A 550 -103.75 -1.73 -51.53
C LEU A 550 -102.37 -1.07 -51.80
N LYS A 551 -102.32 0.21 -52.22
CA LYS A 551 -101.07 1.00 -52.28
C LYS A 551 -100.37 1.07 -50.91
N ALA A 552 -101.12 1.31 -49.84
CA ALA A 552 -100.58 1.33 -48.47
C ALA A 552 -100.07 -0.05 -48.01
N ASN A 553 -100.75 -1.13 -48.40
CA ASN A 553 -100.30 -2.51 -48.14
C ASN A 553 -98.97 -2.82 -48.86
N VAL A 554 -98.82 -2.42 -50.14
CA VAL A 554 -97.56 -2.57 -50.90
C VAL A 554 -96.41 -1.79 -50.22
N ALA A 555 -96.65 -0.54 -49.82
CA ALA A 555 -95.65 0.25 -49.10
C ALA A 555 -95.23 -0.40 -47.77
N THR A 556 -96.20 -0.91 -47.02
CA THR A 556 -95.98 -1.61 -45.74
C THR A 556 -95.22 -2.94 -45.94
N ALA A 557 -95.56 -3.71 -46.97
CA ALA A 557 -94.84 -4.95 -47.30
C ALA A 557 -93.38 -4.69 -47.68
N ASN A 558 -93.12 -3.62 -48.44
CA ASN A 558 -91.77 -3.20 -48.82
C ASN A 558 -90.93 -2.76 -47.59
N GLN A 559 -91.49 -1.96 -46.68
CA GLN A 559 -90.82 -1.61 -45.42
C GLN A 559 -90.47 -2.86 -44.58
N ASN A 560 -91.40 -3.83 -44.50
CA ASN A 560 -91.15 -5.10 -43.81
C ASN A 560 -90.04 -5.93 -44.47
N LEU A 561 -89.92 -5.92 -45.79
CA LEU A 561 -88.84 -6.57 -46.53
C LEU A 561 -87.47 -5.92 -46.22
N VAL A 562 -87.38 -4.58 -46.23
CA VAL A 562 -86.15 -3.85 -45.87
C VAL A 562 -85.74 -4.12 -44.42
N ALA A 563 -86.70 -4.19 -43.49
CA ALA A 563 -86.44 -4.56 -42.09
C ALA A 563 -85.86 -5.98 -41.97
N ALA A 564 -86.42 -6.97 -42.69
CA ALA A 564 -85.90 -8.33 -42.71
C ALA A 564 -84.49 -8.42 -43.33
N GLN A 565 -84.23 -7.68 -44.41
CA GLN A 565 -82.90 -7.62 -45.05
C GLN A 565 -81.83 -7.02 -44.10
N ASN A 566 -82.19 -6.04 -43.29
CA ASN A 566 -81.28 -5.47 -42.28
C ASN A 566 -81.06 -6.41 -41.08
N ALA A 567 -82.04 -7.26 -40.73
CA ALA A 567 -81.86 -8.33 -39.75
C ALA A 567 -80.84 -9.38 -40.21
N VAL A 568 -80.84 -9.75 -41.51
CA VAL A 568 -79.81 -10.62 -42.10
C VAL A 568 -78.40 -10.03 -41.93
N LYS A 569 -78.20 -8.75 -42.27
CA LYS A 569 -76.91 -8.05 -42.09
C LYS A 569 -76.46 -8.06 -40.62
N SER A 570 -77.38 -7.82 -39.69
CA SER A 570 -77.09 -7.83 -38.25
C SER A 570 -76.66 -9.23 -37.76
N ALA A 571 -77.31 -10.29 -38.24
CA ALA A 571 -76.93 -11.67 -37.93
C ALA A 571 -75.56 -12.04 -38.54
N GLN A 572 -75.28 -11.62 -39.78
CA GLN A 572 -73.98 -11.82 -40.45
C GLN A 572 -72.84 -11.10 -39.72
N ASN A 573 -73.05 -9.87 -39.23
CA ASN A 573 -72.05 -9.13 -38.45
C ASN A 573 -71.74 -9.83 -37.11
N ASN A 574 -72.74 -10.44 -36.46
CA ASN A 574 -72.53 -11.24 -35.25
C ASN A 574 -71.67 -12.50 -35.55
N VAL A 575 -71.94 -13.21 -36.66
CA VAL A 575 -71.12 -14.32 -37.14
C VAL A 575 -69.67 -13.90 -37.35
N GLN A 576 -69.41 -12.76 -38.02
CA GLN A 576 -68.06 -12.24 -38.24
C GLN A 576 -67.34 -11.88 -36.93
N SER A 577 -68.03 -11.25 -35.98
CA SER A 577 -67.45 -10.94 -34.65
C SER A 577 -67.06 -12.21 -33.89
N LEU A 578 -67.91 -13.24 -33.89
CA LEU A 578 -67.62 -14.53 -33.27
C LEU A 578 -66.46 -15.27 -33.97
N GLN A 579 -66.34 -15.18 -35.29
CA GLN A 579 -65.19 -15.70 -36.05
C GLN A 579 -63.89 -14.99 -35.70
N ALA A 580 -63.90 -13.66 -35.52
CA ALA A 580 -62.73 -12.88 -35.09
C ALA A 580 -62.28 -13.28 -33.68
N ASN A 581 -63.23 -13.39 -32.73
CA ASN A 581 -62.96 -13.84 -31.37
C ASN A 581 -62.39 -15.27 -31.33
N LEU A 582 -62.90 -16.16 -32.19
CA LEU A 582 -62.39 -17.53 -32.34
C LEU A 582 -60.95 -17.55 -32.87
N ALA A 583 -60.63 -16.69 -33.84
CA ALA A 583 -59.27 -16.57 -34.39
C ALA A 583 -58.27 -16.03 -33.34
N GLU A 584 -58.67 -15.04 -32.54
CA GLU A 584 -57.83 -14.53 -31.44
C GLU A 584 -57.59 -15.62 -30.38
N LEU A 585 -58.63 -16.34 -29.95
CA LEU A 585 -58.50 -17.43 -28.99
C LEU A 585 -57.57 -18.55 -29.52
N ASN A 586 -57.67 -18.92 -30.80
CA ASN A 586 -56.78 -19.92 -31.41
C ASN A 586 -55.31 -19.45 -31.48
N ASN A 587 -55.08 -18.16 -31.74
CA ASN A 587 -53.75 -17.53 -31.64
C ASN A 587 -53.23 -17.56 -30.18
N GLY A 588 -54.12 -17.32 -29.21
CA GLY A 588 -53.87 -17.51 -27.78
C GLY A 588 -53.39 -18.92 -27.43
N SER A 589 -54.13 -19.96 -27.84
CA SER A 589 -53.73 -21.37 -27.60
C SER A 589 -52.39 -21.70 -28.28
N THR A 590 -52.12 -21.17 -29.48
CA THR A 590 -50.82 -21.33 -30.15
C THR A 590 -49.67 -20.73 -29.33
N LYS A 591 -49.83 -19.50 -28.83
CA LYS A 591 -48.83 -18.83 -27.97
C LYS A 591 -48.61 -19.57 -26.65
N ILE A 592 -49.68 -20.03 -26.00
CA ILE A 592 -49.59 -20.79 -24.75
C ILE A 592 -48.91 -22.16 -24.98
N ASN A 593 -49.24 -22.86 -26.07
CA ASN A 593 -48.57 -24.11 -26.45
C ASN A 593 -47.06 -23.92 -26.68
N LYS A 594 -46.63 -22.81 -27.31
CA LYS A 594 -45.21 -22.48 -27.41
C LYS A 594 -44.58 -22.26 -26.03
N ALA A 595 -45.23 -21.48 -25.16
CA ALA A 595 -44.73 -21.24 -23.80
C ALA A 595 -44.64 -22.52 -22.94
N ILE A 596 -45.55 -23.48 -23.13
CA ILE A 596 -45.46 -24.83 -22.54
C ILE A 596 -44.20 -25.55 -23.04
N SER A 597 -43.99 -25.60 -24.35
CA SER A 597 -42.82 -26.26 -24.97
C SER A 597 -41.49 -25.62 -24.54
N ASP A 598 -41.41 -24.29 -24.56
CA ASP A 598 -40.25 -23.53 -24.09
C ASP A 598 -39.92 -23.83 -22.61
N THR A 599 -40.95 -23.94 -21.76
CA THR A 599 -40.79 -24.27 -20.33
C THR A 599 -40.37 -25.74 -20.13
N GLN A 600 -40.89 -26.67 -20.93
CA GLN A 600 -40.49 -28.08 -20.91
C GLN A 600 -39.02 -28.25 -21.34
N ALA A 601 -38.57 -27.52 -22.36
CA ALA A 601 -37.17 -27.49 -22.78
C ALA A 601 -36.26 -26.90 -21.69
N ALA A 602 -36.69 -25.83 -21.01
CA ALA A 602 -35.98 -25.25 -19.88
C ALA A 602 -35.86 -26.23 -18.69
N LEU A 603 -36.91 -27.00 -18.40
CA LEU A 603 -36.89 -28.04 -17.37
C LEU A 603 -35.94 -29.19 -17.73
N ALA A 604 -35.97 -29.67 -18.98
CA ALA A 604 -35.05 -30.72 -19.45
C ALA A 604 -33.58 -30.28 -19.34
N LYS A 605 -33.26 -29.04 -19.77
CA LYS A 605 -31.92 -28.46 -19.62
C LYS A 605 -31.53 -28.25 -18.15
N GLY A 606 -32.49 -27.85 -17.32
CA GLY A 606 -32.32 -27.76 -15.87
C GLY A 606 -32.00 -29.10 -15.21
N GLN A 607 -32.62 -30.19 -15.66
CA GLN A 607 -32.33 -31.55 -15.19
C GLN A 607 -30.93 -32.03 -15.62
N GLU A 608 -30.49 -31.74 -16.86
CA GLU A 608 -29.11 -32.00 -17.28
C GLU A 608 -28.09 -31.24 -16.41
N ASN A 609 -28.32 -29.94 -16.18
CA ASN A 609 -27.43 -29.11 -15.37
C ASN A 609 -27.36 -29.59 -13.92
N LEU A 610 -28.48 -30.05 -13.35
CA LEU A 610 -28.54 -30.61 -11.99
C LEU A 610 -27.72 -31.92 -11.91
N LYS A 611 -27.82 -32.79 -12.92
CA LYS A 611 -26.99 -34.01 -13.03
C LYS A 611 -25.51 -33.72 -13.23
N PHE A 612 -25.18 -32.66 -13.97
CA PHE A 612 -23.80 -32.19 -14.15
C PHE A 612 -23.21 -31.65 -12.84
N GLU A 613 -23.86 -30.68 -12.18
CA GLU A 613 -23.33 -30.10 -10.95
C GLU A 613 -23.32 -31.09 -9.78
N GLN A 614 -24.21 -32.10 -9.75
CA GLN A 614 -24.09 -33.19 -8.78
C GLN A 614 -22.77 -33.97 -8.98
N LYS A 615 -22.41 -34.31 -10.23
CA LYS A 615 -21.12 -34.95 -10.52
C LYS A 615 -19.92 -34.06 -10.15
N GLN A 616 -20.04 -32.75 -10.33
CA GLN A 616 -19.02 -31.79 -9.90
C GLN A 616 -18.91 -31.71 -8.37
N LEU A 617 -20.03 -31.85 -7.64
CA LEU A 617 -20.07 -31.89 -6.18
C LEU A 617 -19.41 -33.15 -5.64
N ASP A 618 -19.69 -34.30 -6.26
CA ASP A 618 -19.07 -35.59 -5.92
C ASP A 618 -17.55 -35.53 -6.10
N GLN A 619 -17.07 -34.94 -7.22
CA GLN A 619 -15.65 -34.69 -7.46
C GLN A 619 -15.02 -33.70 -6.47
N ALA A 620 -15.73 -32.63 -6.10
CA ALA A 620 -15.26 -31.67 -5.11
C ALA A 620 -15.14 -32.29 -3.72
N ASN A 621 -16.10 -33.14 -3.33
CA ASN A 621 -16.08 -33.90 -2.08
C ASN A 621 -14.94 -34.92 -2.04
N GLN A 622 -14.68 -35.66 -3.13
CA GLN A 622 -13.51 -36.54 -3.22
C GLN A 622 -12.20 -35.74 -3.11
N THR A 623 -12.11 -34.58 -3.80
CA THR A 623 -10.94 -33.69 -3.71
C THR A 623 -10.71 -33.21 -2.27
N LEU A 624 -11.79 -32.88 -1.54
CA LEU A 624 -11.72 -32.46 -0.14
C LEU A 624 -11.23 -33.61 0.76
N ALA A 625 -11.74 -34.84 0.57
CA ALA A 625 -11.29 -36.01 1.31
C ALA A 625 -9.80 -36.33 1.05
N ASP A 626 -9.36 -36.30 -0.21
CA ASP A 626 -7.96 -36.51 -0.60
C ASP A 626 -7.02 -35.47 0.04
N VAL A 627 -7.46 -34.21 0.11
CA VAL A 627 -6.71 -33.12 0.75
C VAL A 627 -6.72 -33.25 2.28
N GLN A 628 -7.84 -33.64 2.90
CA GLN A 628 -7.90 -33.93 4.33
C GLN A 628 -6.97 -35.08 4.73
N ALA A 629 -6.90 -36.16 3.94
CA ALA A 629 -5.94 -37.24 4.16
C ALA A 629 -4.48 -36.74 4.07
N LYS A 630 -4.15 -35.95 3.05
CA LYS A 630 -2.82 -35.32 2.89
C LYS A 630 -2.48 -34.36 4.04
N VAL A 631 -3.47 -33.64 4.59
CA VAL A 631 -3.31 -32.80 5.80
C VAL A 631 -3.00 -33.67 7.02
N GLY A 632 -3.68 -34.80 7.20
CA GLY A 632 -3.39 -35.76 8.27
C GLY A 632 -1.94 -36.23 8.26
N THR A 633 -1.44 -36.68 7.10
CA THR A 633 -0.05 -37.11 6.94
C THR A 633 0.95 -35.97 7.22
N LYS A 634 0.67 -34.76 6.71
CA LYS A 634 1.49 -33.56 6.96
C LYS A 634 1.51 -33.16 8.45
N ALA A 635 0.38 -33.27 9.14
CA ALA A 635 0.27 -32.97 10.57
C ALA A 635 1.04 -33.99 11.43
N LYS A 636 0.98 -35.29 11.07
CA LYS A 636 1.78 -36.33 11.74
C LYS A 636 3.28 -36.08 11.56
N ALA A 637 3.73 -35.73 10.35
CA ALA A 637 5.12 -35.39 10.07
C ALA A 637 5.61 -34.13 10.84
N LEU A 638 4.71 -33.17 11.11
CA LEU A 638 5.01 -32.02 11.95
C LEU A 638 5.23 -32.41 13.43
N GLU A 639 4.44 -33.35 13.97
CA GLU A 639 4.71 -33.89 15.32
C GLU A 639 6.07 -34.60 15.37
N ASP A 640 6.39 -35.44 14.37
CA ASP A 640 7.64 -36.19 14.34
C ASP A 640 8.86 -35.25 14.21
N ALA A 641 8.73 -34.16 13.44
CA ALA A 641 9.73 -33.10 13.39
C ALA A 641 9.91 -32.40 14.75
N LYS A 642 8.82 -32.11 15.48
CA LYS A 642 8.88 -31.49 16.82
C LYS A 642 9.46 -32.44 17.88
N ALA A 643 9.16 -33.74 17.79
CA ALA A 643 9.78 -34.75 18.64
C ALA A 643 11.29 -34.89 18.35
N ALA A 644 11.72 -34.78 17.09
CA ALA A 644 13.14 -34.74 16.72
C ALA A 644 13.83 -33.45 17.21
N GLN A 645 13.16 -32.30 17.13
CA GLN A 645 13.66 -31.02 17.64
C GLN A 645 13.92 -31.06 19.15
N ALA A 646 13.00 -31.63 19.94
CA ALA A 646 13.18 -31.81 21.39
C ALA A 646 14.41 -32.68 21.72
N LYS A 647 14.55 -33.84 21.07
CA LYS A 647 15.70 -34.74 21.24
C LYS A 647 17.03 -34.08 20.83
N ALA A 648 17.03 -33.25 19.80
CA ALA A 648 18.22 -32.52 19.39
C ALA A 648 18.62 -31.43 20.41
N ALA A 649 17.65 -30.79 21.07
CA ALA A 649 17.92 -29.84 22.15
C ALA A 649 18.50 -30.54 23.42
N GLU A 650 17.96 -31.70 23.81
CA GLU A 650 18.55 -32.53 24.89
C GLU A 650 19.99 -32.94 24.57
N ALA A 651 20.27 -33.35 23.34
CA ALA A 651 21.61 -33.75 22.92
C ALA A 651 22.62 -32.58 22.98
N VAL A 652 22.19 -31.34 22.73
CA VAL A 652 23.04 -30.14 22.94
C VAL A 652 23.34 -29.95 24.42
N ALA A 653 22.35 -30.01 25.30
CA ALA A 653 22.54 -29.85 26.74
C ALA A 653 23.47 -30.92 27.33
N GLN A 654 23.34 -32.18 26.90
CA GLN A 654 24.25 -33.26 27.28
C GLN A 654 25.69 -33.00 26.81
N ALA A 655 25.90 -32.54 25.58
CA ALA A 655 27.22 -32.20 25.07
C ALA A 655 27.86 -31.02 25.84
N GLN A 656 27.07 -30.02 26.21
CA GLN A 656 27.52 -28.85 26.99
C GLN A 656 27.97 -29.25 28.40
N ASN A 657 27.31 -30.23 29.04
CA ASN A 657 27.77 -30.80 30.31
C ASN A 657 29.13 -31.50 30.17
N VAL A 658 29.33 -32.33 29.14
CA VAL A 658 30.61 -33.01 28.88
C VAL A 658 31.75 -32.00 28.64
N LEU A 659 31.47 -30.89 27.95
CA LEU A 659 32.43 -29.78 27.78
C LEU A 659 32.79 -29.09 29.11
N SER A 660 31.81 -28.92 30.01
CA SER A 660 32.02 -28.37 31.35
C SER A 660 32.93 -29.28 32.19
N GLU A 661 32.65 -30.58 32.21
CA GLU A 661 33.47 -31.60 32.89
C GLU A 661 34.90 -31.67 32.35
N ALA A 662 35.07 -31.69 31.02
CA ALA A 662 36.39 -31.67 30.39
C ALA A 662 37.17 -30.37 30.70
N THR A 663 36.48 -29.23 30.77
CA THR A 663 37.06 -27.94 31.18
C THR A 663 37.52 -27.95 32.64
N ALA A 664 36.76 -28.60 33.54
CA ALA A 664 37.17 -28.79 34.92
C ALA A 664 38.40 -29.71 35.04
N ALA A 665 38.45 -30.80 34.25
CA ALA A 665 39.60 -31.71 34.20
C ALA A 665 40.90 -31.01 33.73
N VAL A 666 40.82 -30.09 32.75
CA VAL A 666 41.98 -29.28 32.32
C VAL A 666 42.53 -28.42 33.47
N LYS A 667 41.65 -27.75 34.24
CA LYS A 667 42.06 -26.95 35.40
C LYS A 667 42.74 -27.82 36.48
N ALA A 668 42.18 -29.00 36.76
CA ALA A 668 42.74 -29.95 37.73
C ALA A 668 44.12 -30.50 37.29
N SER A 669 44.30 -30.81 36.01
CA SER A 669 45.61 -31.24 35.49
C SER A 669 46.64 -30.10 35.45
N GLN A 670 46.24 -28.84 35.23
CA GLN A 670 47.15 -27.70 35.27
C GLN A 670 47.73 -27.53 36.68
N ALA A 671 46.89 -27.55 37.71
CA ALA A 671 47.33 -27.43 39.10
C ALA A 671 48.33 -28.55 39.52
N LYS A 672 48.24 -29.75 38.92
CA LYS A 672 49.24 -30.82 39.12
C LYS A 672 50.59 -30.49 38.49
N VAL A 673 50.62 -29.91 37.29
CA VAL A 673 51.86 -29.45 36.64
C VAL A 673 52.52 -28.37 37.48
N ASP A 674 51.73 -27.39 37.92
CA ASP A 674 52.21 -26.29 38.75
C ASP A 674 52.80 -26.80 40.08
N ALA A 675 52.16 -27.80 40.72
CA ALA A 675 52.66 -28.43 41.93
C ALA A 675 53.96 -29.23 41.70
N ALA A 676 54.03 -30.06 40.67
CA ALA A 676 55.23 -30.86 40.36
C ALA A 676 56.43 -29.97 39.99
N GLN A 677 56.19 -28.87 39.28
CA GLN A 677 57.25 -27.92 38.89
C GLN A 677 57.83 -27.17 40.10
N ASN A 678 57.00 -26.90 41.12
CA ASN A 678 57.49 -26.36 42.40
C ASN A 678 58.33 -27.39 43.19
N ASP A 679 57.98 -28.68 43.16
CA ASP A 679 58.80 -29.70 43.85
C ASP A 679 60.16 -29.91 43.17
N VAL A 680 60.22 -29.95 41.84
CA VAL A 680 61.50 -29.95 41.08
C VAL A 680 62.40 -28.79 41.53
N GLN A 681 61.83 -27.58 41.64
CA GLN A 681 62.56 -26.39 42.07
C GLN A 681 63.08 -26.52 43.52
N ALA A 682 62.30 -27.15 44.41
CA ALA A 682 62.71 -27.41 45.80
C ALA A 682 63.81 -28.48 45.91
N LYS A 683 63.71 -29.59 45.16
CA LYS A 683 64.73 -30.64 45.14
C LYS A 683 66.07 -30.15 44.57
N ASP A 684 66.04 -29.33 43.51
CA ASP A 684 67.23 -28.72 42.91
C ASP A 684 67.93 -27.72 43.84
N ASN A 685 67.16 -26.92 44.60
CA ASN A 685 67.71 -26.04 45.64
C ASN A 685 68.38 -26.84 46.78
N ASN A 686 67.81 -27.98 47.16
CA ASN A 686 68.44 -28.90 48.14
C ASN A 686 69.75 -29.49 47.60
N LEU A 687 69.78 -29.93 46.33
CA LEU A 687 70.99 -30.44 45.67
C LEU A 687 72.15 -29.42 45.71
N LYS A 688 71.86 -28.15 45.42
CA LYS A 688 72.83 -27.04 45.52
C LYS A 688 73.37 -26.87 46.95
N SER A 689 72.50 -26.97 47.96
CA SER A 689 72.88 -26.85 49.37
C SER A 689 73.79 -28.00 49.83
N VAL A 690 73.48 -29.25 49.48
CA VAL A 690 74.34 -30.39 49.87
C VAL A 690 75.67 -30.42 49.11
N GLN A 691 75.74 -29.83 47.91
CA GLN A 691 76.97 -29.68 47.15
C GLN A 691 77.93 -28.69 47.84
N ALA A 692 77.45 -27.51 48.25
CA ALA A 692 78.28 -26.50 48.91
C ALA A 692 78.87 -26.96 50.27
N ALA A 693 78.16 -27.84 50.99
CA ALA A 693 78.66 -28.43 52.24
C ALA A 693 79.85 -29.38 52.02
N LEU A 694 79.93 -30.06 50.87
CA LEU A 694 81.10 -30.91 50.52
C LEU A 694 82.36 -30.06 50.33
N ASP A 695 82.24 -28.90 49.67
CA ASP A 695 83.38 -28.01 49.39
C ASP A 695 84.00 -27.46 50.70
N SER A 696 83.15 -27.11 51.68
CA SER A 696 83.60 -26.68 53.02
C SER A 696 84.30 -27.78 53.82
N LEU A 697 83.83 -29.04 53.73
CA LEU A 697 84.49 -30.19 54.35
C LEU A 697 85.86 -30.48 53.71
N ASN A 698 85.97 -30.41 52.38
CA ASN A 698 87.23 -30.57 51.65
C ASN A 698 88.26 -29.49 52.06
N GLN A 699 87.83 -28.24 52.22
CA GLN A 699 88.69 -27.15 52.69
C GLN A 699 89.17 -27.38 54.14
N THR A 700 88.32 -27.96 54.99
CA THR A 700 88.65 -28.27 56.39
C THR A 700 89.71 -29.37 56.49
N LEU A 701 89.62 -30.43 55.68
CA LEU A 701 90.59 -31.54 55.65
C LEU A 701 92.02 -31.04 55.33
N ASN A 702 92.14 -30.23 54.28
CA ASN A 702 93.42 -29.70 53.79
C ASN A 702 94.16 -28.87 54.87
N ASN A 703 93.42 -28.11 55.67
CA ASN A 703 93.98 -27.33 56.78
C ASN A 703 94.53 -28.20 57.92
N LEU A 704 93.93 -29.36 58.19
CA LEU A 704 94.37 -30.29 59.24
C LEU A 704 95.62 -31.08 58.80
N GLU A 705 95.65 -31.57 57.57
CA GLU A 705 96.75 -32.40 57.05
C GLU A 705 98.10 -31.64 56.98
N ASN A 706 98.06 -30.31 56.81
CA ASN A 706 99.26 -29.46 56.70
C ASN A 706 99.76 -28.87 58.04
N ALA A 707 99.06 -29.07 59.16
CA ALA A 707 99.28 -28.32 60.40
C ALA A 707 100.69 -28.48 61.01
N GLN A 708 101.25 -29.70 60.98
CA GLN A 708 102.58 -30.00 61.53
C GLN A 708 103.70 -29.23 60.82
N SER A 709 103.59 -29.10 59.49
CA SER A 709 104.56 -28.37 58.66
C SER A 709 104.55 -26.88 58.98
N ASN A 710 103.34 -26.31 59.07
CA ASN A 710 103.12 -24.89 59.39
C ASN A 710 103.66 -24.51 60.78
N LEU A 711 103.53 -25.39 61.78
CA LEU A 711 104.10 -25.18 63.12
C LEU A 711 105.64 -25.13 63.10
N SER A 712 106.28 -26.07 62.40
CA SER A 712 107.75 -26.16 62.32
C SER A 712 108.37 -24.94 61.61
N ALA A 713 107.72 -24.45 60.55
CA ALA A 713 108.11 -23.23 59.86
C ALA A 713 108.05 -21.99 60.78
N ALA A 714 106.99 -21.85 61.58
CA ALA A 714 106.83 -20.73 62.51
C ALA A 714 107.89 -20.72 63.64
N GLN A 715 108.19 -21.88 64.22
CA GLN A 715 109.22 -22.00 65.26
C GLN A 715 110.62 -21.60 64.76
N THR A 716 110.93 -21.99 63.52
CA THR A 716 112.21 -21.67 62.86
C THR A 716 112.37 -20.16 62.66
N ALA A 717 111.29 -19.46 62.28
CA ALA A 717 111.30 -18.01 62.09
C ALA A 717 111.52 -17.23 63.39
N LEU A 718 110.93 -17.68 64.51
CA LEU A 718 111.10 -17.05 65.82
C LEU A 718 112.56 -17.12 66.31
N ASN A 719 113.17 -18.31 66.24
CA ASN A 719 114.55 -18.51 66.69
C ASN A 719 115.50 -17.53 65.97
N LYS A 720 115.40 -17.47 64.63
CA LYS A 720 116.24 -16.62 63.78
C LYS A 720 116.03 -15.11 63.99
N ALA A 721 114.94 -14.68 64.61
CA ALA A 721 114.68 -13.28 64.96
C ALA A 721 115.32 -12.87 66.30
N ASN A 722 115.41 -13.80 67.27
CA ASN A 722 116.04 -13.54 68.57
C ASN A 722 117.57 -13.45 68.50
N ASP A 723 118.20 -14.19 67.58
CA ASP A 723 119.64 -14.08 67.32
C ASP A 723 120.03 -12.69 66.80
N ASP A 724 119.25 -12.14 65.85
CA ASP A 724 119.47 -10.80 65.28
C ASP A 724 119.42 -9.69 66.36
N VAL A 725 118.50 -9.80 67.33
CA VAL A 725 118.39 -8.87 68.48
C VAL A 725 119.64 -8.94 69.36
N THR A 726 120.13 -10.15 69.63
CA THR A 726 121.31 -10.40 70.47
C THR A 726 122.58 -9.82 69.85
N ALA A 727 122.71 -9.91 68.51
CA ALA A 727 123.80 -9.30 67.77
C ALA A 727 123.78 -7.75 67.84
N ALA A 728 122.61 -7.13 67.62
CA ALA A 728 122.47 -5.67 67.63
C ALA A 728 122.82 -5.06 69.01
N ASN A 729 122.46 -5.71 70.11
CA ASN A 729 122.73 -5.24 71.47
C ASN A 729 124.25 -5.19 71.79
N LYS A 730 125.05 -6.09 71.20
CA LYS A 730 126.53 -6.04 71.34
C LYS A 730 127.13 -4.83 70.63
N ALA A 731 126.62 -4.44 69.47
CA ALA A 731 127.14 -3.32 68.67
C ALA A 731 127.02 -1.97 69.40
N VAL A 732 125.86 -1.72 70.02
CA VAL A 732 125.60 -0.53 70.86
C VAL A 732 126.68 -0.34 71.93
N LYS A 733 126.93 -1.38 72.72
CA LYS A 733 127.86 -1.32 73.86
C LYS A 733 129.30 -1.07 73.43
N ALA A 734 129.70 -1.54 72.25
CA ALA A 734 131.03 -1.31 71.71
C ALA A 734 131.27 0.16 71.30
N GLN A 735 130.29 0.81 70.66
CA GLN A 735 130.43 2.22 70.23
C GLN A 735 130.48 3.19 71.41
N GLN A 736 129.74 2.91 72.49
CA GLN A 736 129.69 3.73 73.71
C GLN A 736 131.05 3.81 74.41
N LEU A 737 131.75 2.68 74.58
CA LEU A 737 133.08 2.63 75.22
C LEU A 737 134.12 3.51 74.51
N ILE A 738 134.06 3.58 73.17
CA ILE A 738 134.97 4.40 72.35
C ILE A 738 134.70 5.90 72.58
N LEU A 739 133.43 6.29 72.67
CA LEU A 739 133.02 7.67 72.92
C LEU A 739 133.53 8.19 74.27
N ASP A 740 133.40 7.39 75.33
CA ASP A 740 133.76 7.85 76.67
C ASP A 740 135.28 7.99 76.85
N THR A 741 136.07 7.18 76.13
CA THR A 741 137.54 7.29 76.04
C THR A 741 138.00 8.61 75.38
N LEU A 742 137.25 9.13 74.40
CA LEU A 742 137.58 10.37 73.70
C LEU A 742 137.33 11.62 74.58
N LYS A 743 136.29 11.59 75.41
CA LYS A 743 135.96 12.70 76.34
C LYS A 743 137.10 12.95 77.35
N GLU A 744 137.72 11.90 77.88
CA GLU A 744 138.88 12.02 78.78
C GLU A 744 140.13 12.58 78.07
N SER A 745 140.26 12.32 76.76
CA SER A 745 141.38 12.82 75.95
C SER A 745 141.28 14.32 75.70
N LYS A 746 140.07 14.84 75.44
CA LYS A 746 139.82 16.30 75.32
C LYS A 746 140.24 17.06 76.57
N SER A 747 139.84 16.57 77.76
CA SER A 747 140.11 17.22 79.04
C SER A 747 141.59 17.42 79.36
N LYS A 748 142.49 16.66 78.71
CA LYS A 748 143.95 16.81 78.86
C LYS A 748 144.55 17.85 77.92
N ALA A 749 143.94 18.08 76.75
CA ALA A 749 144.41 19.06 75.77
C ALA A 749 144.09 20.51 76.21
N ASP A 750 142.88 20.75 76.72
CA ASP A 750 142.46 22.08 77.21
C ASP A 750 143.43 22.63 78.28
N ALA A 751 143.96 21.77 79.16
CA ALA A 751 144.84 22.16 80.25
C ALA A 751 146.26 22.58 79.82
N GLN A 752 146.76 22.12 78.67
CA GLN A 752 148.10 22.49 78.19
C GLN A 752 148.15 23.89 77.59
N VAL A 753 147.03 24.36 77.01
CA VAL A 753 146.88 25.75 76.54
C VAL A 753 147.10 26.74 77.68
N THR A 754 146.62 26.42 78.89
CA THR A 754 146.81 27.23 80.09
C THR A 754 148.29 27.33 80.47
N ASN A 755 148.96 26.19 80.68
CA ASN A 755 150.37 26.16 81.09
C ASN A 755 151.31 26.91 80.13
N ALA A 756 151.10 26.76 78.82
CA ALA A 756 151.98 27.41 77.83
C ALA A 756 151.87 28.95 77.84
N SER A 757 150.78 29.51 78.37
CA SER A 757 150.56 30.96 78.42
C SER A 757 151.30 31.65 79.58
N GLU A 758 151.51 30.93 80.69
CA GLU A 758 152.15 31.50 81.89
C GLU A 758 153.68 31.61 81.74
N GLU A 759 154.32 30.61 81.12
CA GLU A 759 155.78 30.57 80.97
C GLU A 759 156.33 31.61 79.98
N LEU A 760 155.54 32.03 78.98
CA LEU A 760 155.91 33.12 78.06
C LEU A 760 156.09 34.45 78.80
N LYS A 761 155.14 34.83 79.65
CA LYS A 761 155.18 36.06 80.47
C LYS A 761 156.44 36.16 81.33
N LYS A 762 156.98 35.01 81.73
CA LYS A 762 158.13 34.89 82.62
C LYS A 762 159.45 35.18 81.88
N ALA A 763 159.60 34.65 80.67
CA ALA A 763 160.76 34.91 79.81
C ALA A 763 160.84 36.39 79.38
N GLU A 764 159.70 37.02 79.08
CA GLU A 764 159.64 38.44 78.66
C GLU A 764 160.19 39.41 79.72
N ALA A 765 160.20 39.02 81.00
CA ALA A 765 160.75 39.82 82.09
C ALA A 765 162.29 39.72 82.22
N GLU A 766 162.89 38.56 81.97
CA GLU A 766 164.33 38.34 82.16
C GLU A 766 165.17 39.08 81.09
N LEU A 767 164.66 39.16 79.86
CA LEU A 767 165.22 39.93 78.76
C LEU A 767 165.50 41.39 79.13
N ALA A 768 164.55 42.05 79.82
CA ALA A 768 164.67 43.45 80.21
C ALA A 768 165.81 43.69 81.23
N ALA A 769 166.08 42.71 82.10
CA ALA A 769 167.09 42.85 83.16
C ALA A 769 168.53 42.86 82.62
N GLU A 770 168.84 42.06 81.60
CA GLU A 770 170.20 41.95 81.06
C GLU A 770 170.56 43.11 80.11
N GLN A 771 169.60 43.66 79.36
CA GLN A 771 169.85 44.81 78.46
C GLN A 771 170.41 46.03 79.22
N SER A 772 170.03 46.21 80.48
CA SER A 772 170.51 47.29 81.33
C SER A 772 172.01 47.18 81.64
N LYS A 773 172.49 45.99 82.05
CA LYS A 773 173.86 45.77 82.57
C LYS A 773 174.97 46.04 81.54
N LEU A 774 174.70 45.79 80.26
CA LEU A 774 175.65 46.02 79.17
C LEU A 774 176.03 47.49 79.00
N LYS A 775 175.12 48.41 79.33
CA LYS A 775 175.27 49.84 79.05
C LYS A 775 176.41 50.46 79.87
N ASP A 776 176.49 50.13 81.16
CA ASP A 776 177.41 50.74 82.11
C ASP A 776 178.88 50.33 81.88
N ALA A 777 179.12 49.10 81.42
CA ALA A 777 180.47 48.57 81.29
C ALA A 777 181.34 49.36 80.29
N LYS A 778 180.75 49.84 79.19
CA LYS A 778 181.49 50.63 78.18
C LYS A 778 182.06 51.92 78.76
N ALA A 779 181.28 52.63 79.57
CA ALA A 779 181.60 53.98 80.03
C ALA A 779 182.88 54.07 80.90
N ARG A 780 183.43 52.95 81.37
CA ARG A 780 184.63 52.90 82.22
C ARG A 780 185.96 52.76 81.45
N LEU A 781 185.97 52.26 80.22
CA LEU A 781 187.22 52.04 79.46
C LEU A 781 187.76 53.33 78.83
N ASP A 782 186.86 54.17 78.30
CA ASP A 782 187.23 55.37 77.54
C ASP A 782 187.98 56.40 78.40
N ALA A 783 187.71 56.44 79.72
CA ALA A 783 188.23 57.44 80.64
C ALA A 783 189.76 57.36 80.89
N PHE A 784 190.39 56.20 80.77
CA PHE A 784 191.80 56.02 81.14
C PHE A 784 192.79 56.37 80.01
N ASN A 785 192.43 56.11 78.75
CA ASN A 785 193.37 56.21 77.62
C ASN A 785 193.63 57.65 77.14
N LYS A 786 192.87 58.65 77.60
CA LYS A 786 193.08 60.08 77.22
C LYS A 786 194.25 60.69 78.00
N LYS A 787 195.27 59.89 78.35
CA LYS A 787 196.42 60.23 79.19
C LYS A 787 197.70 59.61 78.57
N GLU A 788 198.89 60.18 78.75
CA GLU A 788 199.27 61.28 79.66
C GLU A 788 198.88 62.70 79.19
N THR A 789 199.49 63.75 79.74
CA THR A 789 199.25 65.19 79.47
C THR A 789 197.79 65.65 79.55
N GLU A 790 197.38 66.20 80.70
CA GLU A 790 196.41 67.32 80.84
C GLU A 790 194.90 67.19 80.40
N ASN A 791 194.03 68.11 80.87
CA ASN A 791 192.76 68.69 80.30
C ASN A 791 191.37 67.93 80.04
N SER A 792 190.30 68.27 80.82
CA SER A 792 188.83 68.65 80.53
C SER A 792 187.56 67.74 80.14
N HIS A 793 186.45 67.76 80.98
CA HIS A 793 184.89 67.87 80.96
C HIS A 793 183.72 67.18 80.02
N LYS A 794 182.48 66.60 80.47
CA LYS A 794 181.01 66.42 79.82
C LYS A 794 179.76 65.50 80.42
N GLU A 795 178.45 65.42 79.87
CA GLU A 795 177.04 64.84 80.38
C GLU A 795 175.87 64.38 79.29
N THR A 796 174.50 63.93 79.29
CA THR A 796 173.18 63.44 80.07
C THR A 796 171.90 62.78 79.22
N SER A 797 170.63 62.33 79.70
CA SER A 797 169.38 61.67 78.94
C SER A 797 167.87 61.36 79.60
N ASN A 798 166.70 60.95 78.91
CA ASN A 798 165.23 60.46 79.37
C ASN A 798 164.20 59.78 78.26
N ALA A 799 162.84 59.34 78.16
CA ALA A 799 161.39 59.11 78.79
C ALA A 799 160.30 58.27 77.84
N GLU A 800 158.91 57.90 77.84
CA GLU A 800 157.56 57.59 78.62
C GLU A 800 156.21 57.03 77.79
N ASN A 801 155.04 56.42 78.35
CA ASN A 801 153.48 56.38 78.01
C ASN A 801 152.46 55.14 77.52
N PRO A 802 151.08 54.95 77.85
CA PRO A 802 150.04 53.79 77.51
C PRO A 802 148.37 53.88 77.38
N VAL A 803 147.46 52.89 76.89
CA VAL A 803 145.86 52.81 76.80
C VAL A 803 145.08 51.45 76.24
N LYS A 804 143.74 50.95 76.09
CA LYS A 804 142.23 50.98 76.60
C LYS A 804 141.09 49.77 76.26
N PRO A 805 139.73 49.78 75.76
CA PRO A 805 138.51 48.78 75.96
C PRO A 805 137.68 48.08 74.70
N THR A 806 136.46 47.37 74.50
CA THR A 806 134.98 46.99 74.98
C THR A 806 134.29 45.64 74.31
N ASN A 807 133.01 45.06 74.07
CA ASN A 807 131.43 45.17 74.10
C ASN A 807 130.47 43.80 73.90
N LYS A 808 129.08 43.74 73.60
CA LYS A 808 127.97 42.58 73.50
C LYS A 808 126.94 42.55 72.22
N PRO A 809 125.65 41.94 71.93
CA PRO A 809 124.54 40.91 72.42
C PRO A 809 123.47 40.05 71.46
N ASP A 810 122.68 38.99 71.97
CA ASP A 810 121.26 38.30 71.80
C ASP A 810 120.42 37.87 70.43
N THR A 811 119.26 37.11 70.13
CA THR A 811 117.98 36.32 70.67
C THR A 811 117.15 35.30 69.65
N SER A 812 115.90 34.66 69.85
CA SER A 812 115.14 33.56 68.97
C SER A 812 113.53 33.19 69.04
N HIS A 813 112.87 32.18 68.28
CA HIS A 813 111.33 31.80 68.14
C HIS A 813 110.77 30.35 67.58
N VAL A 814 109.41 29.97 67.39
CA VAL A 814 108.72 28.56 67.09
C VAL A 814 107.24 28.35 66.39
N VAL A 815 106.70 27.14 65.88
CA VAL A 815 105.29 26.82 65.21
C VAL A 815 104.61 25.31 65.13
N LYS A 816 103.43 24.96 64.43
CA LYS A 816 102.57 23.64 64.25
C LYS A 816 101.52 23.57 62.99
N PRO A 817 100.45 22.70 62.57
CA PRO A 817 99.74 21.32 62.79
C PRO A 817 99.06 20.44 61.54
N SER A 818 97.97 19.56 61.68
CA SER A 818 96.91 18.90 60.71
C SER A 818 97.02 17.43 60.01
N ASP A 819 96.08 16.59 59.36
CA ASP A 819 94.56 16.23 59.21
C ASP A 819 94.12 14.84 58.42
N LYS A 820 92.85 14.53 57.89
CA LYS A 820 92.20 13.14 57.46
C LYS A 820 91.29 12.94 56.10
N ALA A 821 90.91 11.69 55.60
CA ALA A 821 89.88 11.28 54.49
C ALA A 821 89.14 9.82 54.53
N ASP A 822 88.24 9.34 53.55
CA ASP A 822 87.23 8.14 53.54
C ASP A 822 86.77 7.32 52.17
N GLU A 823 85.64 6.50 52.06
CA GLU A 823 85.16 5.40 51.04
C GLU A 823 84.28 5.71 49.71
N GLY A 824 83.94 4.73 48.80
CA GLY A 824 82.63 4.68 47.98
C GLY A 824 82.50 4.05 46.54
N SER A 825 81.27 3.58 46.11
CA SER A 825 80.83 3.09 44.73
C SER A 825 79.25 2.87 44.65
N THR A 826 78.42 2.44 43.65
CA THR A 826 78.40 1.85 42.24
C THR A 826 77.02 2.12 41.52
N VAL A 827 76.81 1.98 40.16
CA VAL A 827 75.67 2.61 39.38
C VAL A 827 75.12 1.93 38.05
N LYS A 828 73.86 2.26 37.62
CA LYS A 828 73.14 2.19 36.26
C LYS A 828 72.48 0.85 35.80
N PRO A 829 71.55 0.75 34.77
CA PRO A 829 71.19 1.60 33.59
C PRO A 829 69.84 2.43 33.73
N THR A 830 68.81 2.62 32.85
CA THR A 830 68.31 2.13 31.51
C THR A 830 67.23 3.09 30.88
N GLU A 831 66.85 2.98 29.57
CA GLU A 831 65.78 3.76 28.82
C GLU A 831 65.13 2.92 27.64
N LYS A 832 64.31 3.34 26.61
CA LYS A 832 63.79 4.63 26.03
C LYS A 832 62.66 4.50 24.92
N THR A 833 61.71 5.47 24.82
CA THR A 833 60.99 6.09 23.62
C THR A 833 59.91 5.44 22.69
N ASP A 834 59.08 6.34 22.10
CA ASP A 834 57.91 6.16 21.20
C ASP A 834 58.02 6.82 19.78
N SER A 835 57.00 6.60 18.92
CA SER A 835 56.25 7.59 18.07
C SER A 835 56.45 7.71 16.53
N ASN A 836 55.38 8.24 15.88
CA ASN A 836 55.15 8.57 14.45
C ASN A 836 55.06 7.43 13.40
N GLY A 837 54.32 7.55 12.27
CA GLY A 837 53.24 8.50 11.92
C GLY A 837 53.27 9.14 10.51
N LYS A 838 52.17 8.99 9.73
CA LYS A 838 51.64 9.85 8.62
C LYS A 838 51.79 9.45 7.12
N SER A 839 50.67 9.00 6.53
CA SER A 839 50.06 9.34 5.20
C SER A 839 50.81 9.21 3.85
N SER A 840 50.21 8.53 2.84
CA SER A 840 49.53 9.16 1.66
C SER A 840 49.51 8.34 0.33
N THR A 841 48.31 8.08 -0.22
CA THR A 841 47.88 8.10 -1.67
C THR A 841 48.62 7.39 -2.83
N THR A 842 47.90 6.46 -3.51
CA THR A 842 47.79 6.20 -4.99
C THR A 842 49.04 5.85 -5.83
N ASN A 843 49.00 5.11 -6.96
CA ASN A 843 47.90 4.76 -7.89
C ASN A 843 48.15 3.39 -8.63
N SER A 844 47.22 2.97 -9.51
CA SER A 844 47.17 1.64 -10.19
C SER A 844 48.16 1.39 -11.35
N SER A 845 48.41 0.12 -11.70
CA SER A 845 48.06 -0.49 -13.02
C SER A 845 48.20 -2.03 -13.06
N GLU A 846 47.82 -2.66 -14.17
CA GLU A 846 47.54 -4.12 -14.35
C GLU A 846 48.60 -4.91 -15.15
N THR A 847 48.47 -6.26 -15.20
CA THR A 847 48.88 -7.10 -16.36
C THR A 847 48.14 -8.47 -16.35
N THR A 848 48.12 -9.20 -17.48
CA THR A 848 47.11 -10.25 -17.82
C THR A 848 47.68 -11.58 -18.38
N THR A 849 46.78 -12.51 -18.80
CA THR A 849 46.92 -13.82 -19.52
C THR A 849 46.95 -15.11 -18.64
N THR A 850 46.45 -16.32 -19.03
CA THR A 850 45.92 -16.86 -20.32
C THR A 850 44.84 -17.99 -20.13
N THR A 851 44.26 -18.51 -21.24
CA THR A 851 43.13 -19.48 -21.44
C THR A 851 43.54 -21.00 -21.48
N PRO A 852 42.78 -22.08 -21.93
CA PRO A 852 41.59 -22.17 -22.86
C PRO A 852 40.46 -23.26 -22.66
N GLU A 853 39.36 -23.11 -23.44
CA GLU A 853 38.40 -24.07 -24.13
C GLU A 853 37.94 -25.45 -23.56
N PRO A 854 36.82 -26.10 -24.03
CA PRO A 854 36.00 -25.99 -25.30
C PRO A 854 34.66 -25.19 -25.16
N ASP A 855 33.56 -25.26 -25.97
CA ASP A 855 33.04 -26.21 -27.01
C ASP A 855 32.03 -25.55 -28.02
N VAL A 856 31.41 -26.31 -28.96
CA VAL A 856 30.78 -25.82 -30.22
C VAL A 856 29.34 -26.28 -30.51
N LYS A 857 28.43 -25.36 -30.97
CA LYS A 857 27.60 -25.49 -32.22
C LYS A 857 26.67 -24.31 -32.56
N ASP A 858 26.50 -24.09 -33.88
CA ASP A 858 25.65 -23.10 -34.57
C ASP A 858 24.18 -23.51 -34.80
N SER A 859 23.27 -22.53 -34.98
CA SER A 859 22.69 -22.18 -36.31
C SER A 859 21.48 -21.21 -36.23
N ASP A 860 21.49 -20.13 -37.05
CA ASP A 860 20.38 -19.58 -37.88
C ASP A 860 18.98 -19.22 -37.28
N THR A 861 18.18 -18.25 -37.75
CA THR A 861 18.32 -17.21 -38.81
C THR A 861 17.35 -16.00 -38.59
N VAL A 862 17.87 -14.77 -38.75
CA VAL A 862 17.41 -13.67 -39.66
C VAL A 862 15.94 -13.12 -39.67
N GLU A 863 15.84 -11.81 -39.34
CA GLU A 863 14.95 -10.72 -39.84
C GLU A 863 13.42 -10.64 -39.58
N GLY A 864 12.88 -9.40 -39.51
CA GLY A 864 11.45 -9.09 -39.29
C GLY A 864 11.07 -7.61 -39.02
N ASN A 865 11.28 -6.69 -39.97
CA ASN A 865 10.92 -5.25 -39.96
C ASN A 865 9.39 -4.96 -40.10
N VAL A 866 8.74 -3.79 -39.87
CA VAL A 866 9.02 -2.46 -39.22
C VAL A 866 7.72 -1.59 -39.08
N LYS A 867 7.59 -0.81 -37.98
CA LYS A 867 6.82 0.47 -37.71
C LYS A 867 5.32 0.69 -38.05
N SER A 868 4.78 1.74 -37.37
CA SER A 868 3.72 2.69 -37.79
C SER A 868 2.23 2.30 -37.57
N ASP A 869 1.28 3.20 -37.24
CA ASP A 869 1.33 4.51 -36.54
C ASP A 869 -0.10 4.93 -36.07
N LEU A 870 -0.25 6.07 -35.34
CA LEU A 870 -1.52 6.82 -35.10
C LEU A 870 -2.61 6.15 -34.18
N LYS A 871 -3.53 6.84 -33.47
CA LYS A 871 -3.59 8.21 -32.84
C LYS A 871 -4.90 8.36 -32.02
N THR A 872 -4.88 9.01 -30.84
CA THR A 872 -6.04 9.72 -30.18
C THR A 872 -7.34 8.91 -29.84
N ASP A 873 -8.22 9.25 -28.89
CA ASP A 873 -8.30 10.42 -27.99
C ASP A 873 -9.08 10.15 -26.67
N ASN A 874 -8.89 11.04 -25.69
CA ASN A 874 -9.77 11.46 -24.57
C ASN A 874 -10.80 10.51 -23.91
N LYS A 875 -10.70 10.39 -22.58
CA LYS A 875 -11.79 10.87 -21.68
C LYS A 875 -11.29 11.29 -20.29
N SER A 876 -11.92 12.32 -19.72
CA SER A 876 -11.61 12.91 -18.40
C SER A 876 -12.45 12.32 -17.27
N GLU A 877 -11.89 12.29 -16.05
CA GLU A 877 -12.68 12.24 -14.82
C GLU A 877 -11.89 12.81 -13.64
N GLU A 878 -12.31 13.96 -13.10
CA GLU A 878 -11.76 14.50 -11.86
C GLU A 878 -12.20 13.66 -10.65
N LYS A 879 -11.35 13.51 -9.64
CA LYS A 879 -11.76 12.99 -8.33
C LYS A 879 -11.23 13.85 -7.18
N SER A 880 -12.17 14.46 -6.45
CA SER A 880 -11.93 15.37 -5.34
C SER A 880 -11.17 14.72 -4.18
N SER A 881 -10.09 15.37 -3.75
CA SER A 881 -9.25 14.98 -2.61
C SER A 881 -9.86 15.40 -1.27
N THR A 882 -10.86 14.65 -0.80
CA THR A 882 -11.49 14.89 0.49
C THR A 882 -10.63 14.42 1.66
N VAL A 883 -9.99 15.36 2.37
CA VAL A 883 -9.31 15.09 3.65
C VAL A 883 -10.35 15.00 4.77
N LYS A 884 -10.35 13.90 5.51
CA LYS A 884 -11.06 13.79 6.80
C LYS A 884 -10.05 13.81 7.94
N ILE A 885 -10.30 14.69 8.90
CA ILE A 885 -9.60 14.78 10.19
C ILE A 885 -10.60 14.31 11.24
N VAL A 886 -10.14 13.47 12.17
CA VAL A 886 -10.92 13.08 13.35
C VAL A 886 -10.06 13.37 14.58
N ASP A 887 -10.31 14.52 15.20
CA ASP A 887 -9.78 14.85 16.51
C ASP A 887 -10.61 14.11 17.57
N ASN A 888 -9.93 13.33 18.41
CA ASN A 888 -10.57 12.34 19.28
C ASN A 888 -10.47 12.78 20.75
N SER A 889 -11.60 13.10 21.39
CA SER A 889 -11.64 13.76 22.69
C SER A 889 -11.44 12.79 23.87
N ASP A 890 -10.21 12.72 24.38
CA ASP A 890 -9.76 12.30 25.74
C ASP A 890 -10.25 10.98 26.37
N SER A 891 -11.08 10.15 25.72
CA SER A 891 -11.62 8.92 26.31
C SER A 891 -11.29 7.61 25.59
N SER A 892 -10.58 7.62 24.47
CA SER A 892 -10.18 6.41 23.73
C SER A 892 -8.75 6.48 23.15
N ALA A 893 -7.76 6.31 24.04
CA ALA A 893 -6.34 6.44 23.70
C ALA A 893 -5.75 5.16 23.08
N VAL A 894 -5.72 5.07 21.75
CA VAL A 894 -4.93 4.05 21.03
C VAL A 894 -3.43 4.34 21.23
N SER A 895 -2.65 3.30 21.52
CA SER A 895 -1.20 3.40 21.68
C SER A 895 -0.46 2.66 20.57
N VAL A 896 0.50 3.35 19.94
CA VAL A 896 1.29 2.81 18.82
C VAL A 896 2.78 2.78 19.16
N VAL A 897 3.47 1.75 18.68
CA VAL A 897 4.93 1.64 18.73
C VAL A 897 5.49 2.00 17.36
N LEU A 898 6.50 2.89 17.33
CA LEU A 898 7.11 3.37 16.09
C LEU A 898 8.26 2.47 15.65
N THR A 899 8.38 2.20 14.35
CA THR A 899 9.46 1.34 13.82
C THR A 899 10.84 1.91 14.20
N GLY A 900 11.61 1.16 15.00
CA GLY A 900 12.90 1.59 15.56
C GLY A 900 12.86 2.03 17.03
N SER A 901 11.72 1.91 17.73
CA SER A 901 11.59 2.11 19.18
C SER A 901 10.75 0.98 19.78
N ASN A 902 11.02 0.62 21.04
CA ASN A 902 10.19 -0.33 21.81
C ASN A 902 9.20 0.37 22.77
N THR A 903 9.15 1.70 22.76
CA THR A 903 8.31 2.49 23.68
C THR A 903 6.97 2.85 23.03
N PRO A 904 5.82 2.48 23.60
CA PRO A 904 4.50 2.90 23.11
C PRO A 904 4.28 4.42 23.28
N VAL A 905 3.71 5.05 22.27
CA VAL A 905 3.33 6.46 22.26
C VAL A 905 1.81 6.55 22.08
N LYS A 906 1.13 7.35 22.91
CA LYS A 906 -0.31 7.63 22.75
C LYS A 906 -0.53 8.44 21.47
N THR A 907 -1.54 8.07 20.69
CA THR A 907 -1.96 8.90 19.54
C THR A 907 -2.91 10.02 19.99
N LEU A 908 -2.83 11.15 19.30
CA LEU A 908 -3.59 12.39 19.58
C LEU A 908 -4.54 12.76 18.43
N GLY A 909 -4.86 11.80 17.55
CA GLY A 909 -5.70 11.99 16.37
C GLY A 909 -5.24 11.16 15.15
N GLU A 910 -6.15 10.98 14.20
CA GLU A 910 -5.90 10.31 12.92
C GLU A 910 -6.31 11.22 11.74
N LYS A 911 -5.58 11.13 10.62
CA LYS A 911 -5.99 11.69 9.33
C LYS A 911 -5.65 10.74 8.18
N THR A 912 -6.53 10.69 7.18
CA THR A 912 -6.26 9.98 5.93
C THR A 912 -6.06 11.00 4.81
N VAL A 913 -4.94 10.89 4.08
CA VAL A 913 -4.61 11.73 2.93
C VAL A 913 -4.30 10.81 1.76
N ASN A 914 -5.01 10.95 0.64
CA ASN A 914 -4.84 10.14 -0.58
C ASN A 914 -4.77 8.63 -0.30
N GLY A 915 -5.72 8.11 0.50
CA GLY A 915 -5.79 6.70 0.89
C GLY A 915 -4.75 6.24 1.93
N THR A 916 -3.83 7.11 2.37
CA THR A 916 -2.81 6.82 3.38
C THR A 916 -3.22 7.38 4.75
N THR A 917 -3.30 6.51 5.76
CA THR A 917 -3.51 6.93 7.17
C THR A 917 -2.21 7.39 7.83
N TYR A 918 -2.33 8.45 8.64
CA TYR A 918 -1.29 8.98 9.53
C TYR A 918 -1.84 9.17 10.95
N TYR A 919 -1.03 8.84 11.95
CA TYR A 919 -1.33 9.08 13.37
C TYR A 919 -0.56 10.29 13.90
N LYS A 920 -1.21 11.11 14.73
CA LYS A 920 -0.60 12.24 15.44
C LYS A 920 0.08 11.73 16.71
N VAL A 921 1.39 11.94 16.86
CA VAL A 921 2.19 11.43 18.01
C VAL A 921 2.83 12.53 18.85
N SER A 922 2.75 13.78 18.42
CA SER A 922 2.93 15.00 19.22
C SER A 922 2.14 16.14 18.56
N ALA A 923 2.19 17.36 19.11
CA ALA A 923 1.48 18.52 18.55
C ALA A 923 1.70 18.69 17.02
N ASP A 924 2.97 18.63 16.59
CA ASP A 924 3.38 18.92 15.21
C ASP A 924 3.78 17.68 14.40
N ARG A 925 3.83 16.48 15.03
CA ARG A 925 4.36 15.26 14.41
C ARG A 925 3.27 14.27 14.04
N TRP A 926 3.13 14.05 12.73
CA TRP A 926 2.34 12.97 12.15
C TRP A 926 3.26 11.85 11.62
N VAL A 927 2.92 10.60 11.89
CA VAL A 927 3.66 9.42 11.38
C VAL A 927 2.72 8.56 10.53
N LYS A 928 3.22 8.11 9.37
CA LYS A 928 2.49 7.26 8.42
C LYS A 928 2.27 5.86 9.02
N ALA A 929 1.09 5.29 8.84
CA ALA A 929 0.69 4.04 9.52
C ALA A 929 1.54 2.81 9.14
N ASP A 930 2.26 2.84 8.01
CA ASP A 930 3.22 1.80 7.62
C ASP A 930 4.54 1.83 8.41
N LYS A 931 4.73 2.82 9.29
CA LYS A 931 5.88 2.94 10.22
C LYS A 931 5.46 2.92 11.70
N ALA A 932 4.28 2.36 11.98
CA ALA A 932 3.73 2.22 13.33
C ALA A 932 2.94 0.92 13.47
N HIS A 933 2.96 0.33 14.67
CA HIS A 933 2.21 -0.89 15.00
C HIS A 933 1.32 -0.62 16.21
N VAL A 934 0.05 -1.05 16.16
CA VAL A 934 -0.93 -0.85 17.25
C VAL A 934 -0.75 -1.96 18.28
N VAL A 935 -0.57 -1.59 19.56
CA VAL A 935 -0.18 -2.56 20.61
C VAL A 935 -1.25 -2.75 21.69
N ALA A 936 -2.17 -1.79 21.88
CA ALA A 936 -3.29 -1.96 22.79
C ALA A 936 -4.52 -1.12 22.41
N VAL A 937 -5.70 -1.68 22.69
CA VAL A 937 -7.00 -0.99 22.77
C VAL A 937 -7.59 -1.33 24.13
N THR A 938 -8.08 -0.33 24.87
CA THR A 938 -8.79 -0.52 26.14
C THR A 938 -10.16 0.12 26.05
N GLY A 939 -11.21 -0.67 26.33
CA GLY A 939 -12.62 -0.28 26.15
C GLY A 939 -13.40 -1.27 25.28
N THR A 940 -14.68 -1.47 25.60
CA THR A 940 -15.59 -2.37 24.88
C THR A 940 -16.06 -1.74 23.57
N VAL A 941 -15.67 -2.33 22.43
CA VAL A 941 -16.10 -1.90 21.09
C VAL A 941 -16.59 -3.09 20.27
N THR A 942 -17.75 -2.94 19.63
CA THR A 942 -18.36 -3.96 18.76
C THR A 942 -17.56 -4.16 17.46
N THR A 943 -17.32 -5.41 17.09
CA THR A 943 -16.49 -5.81 15.94
C THR A 943 -17.14 -5.52 14.59
N ASN A 944 -17.08 -4.27 14.11
CA ASN A 944 -17.54 -3.91 12.76
C ASN A 944 -16.76 -2.75 12.11
N LYS A 945 -15.43 -2.74 12.31
CA LYS A 945 -14.40 -2.04 11.48
C LYS A 945 -12.99 -2.33 12.02
N LEU A 946 -12.25 -3.23 11.35
CA LEU A 946 -10.79 -3.38 11.49
C LEU A 946 -10.21 -3.73 10.10
N PRO A 947 -9.29 -2.93 9.54
CA PRO A 947 -8.61 -3.28 8.30
C PRO A 947 -7.52 -4.33 8.56
N GLN A 948 -7.47 -5.39 7.76
CA GLN A 948 -6.39 -6.38 7.87
C GLN A 948 -5.13 -5.91 7.12
N THR A 949 -4.06 -5.62 7.86
CA THR A 949 -2.72 -5.39 7.31
C THR A 949 -1.83 -6.60 7.62
N GLY A 950 -1.51 -7.41 6.61
CA GLY A 950 -0.81 -8.68 6.81
C GLY A 950 0.69 -8.54 7.08
N ALA A 951 1.11 -8.88 8.31
CA ALA A 951 2.49 -9.18 8.69
C ALA A 951 2.50 -10.36 9.69
N LYS A 952 3.68 -10.95 9.98
CA LYS A 952 3.82 -12.19 10.77
C LYS A 952 4.39 -11.92 12.17
N ASN A 953 4.05 -12.81 13.11
CA ASN A 953 4.46 -12.88 14.53
C ASN A 953 3.82 -11.76 15.38
N GLU A 954 3.25 -12.01 16.58
CA GLU A 954 3.75 -12.85 17.68
C GLU A 954 2.66 -13.68 18.40
N LEU A 955 3.07 -14.38 19.47
CA LEU A 955 2.26 -15.13 20.44
C LEU A 955 2.98 -15.07 21.82
N ILE A 956 2.30 -15.43 22.92
CA ILE A 956 2.59 -15.11 24.34
C ILE A 956 1.90 -13.79 24.73
N ALA A 957 1.13 -13.67 25.82
CA ALA A 957 0.68 -14.63 26.85
C ALA A 957 -0.79 -15.09 26.56
N ALA A 958 -1.69 -15.51 27.47
CA ALA A 958 -1.73 -15.64 28.93
C ALA A 958 -2.69 -16.78 29.37
N LEU A 959 -3.05 -16.85 30.66
CA LEU A 959 -3.80 -17.95 31.30
C LEU A 959 -4.85 -17.43 32.30
N SER A 960 -6.12 -17.83 32.12
CA SER A 960 -7.11 -18.23 33.16
C SER A 960 -8.54 -18.18 32.59
N GLY A 961 -9.46 -19.08 32.95
CA GLY A 961 -9.27 -20.30 33.75
C GLY A 961 -10.61 -20.95 34.14
N LEU A 962 -10.62 -22.28 34.12
CA LEU A 962 -11.70 -23.16 34.59
C LEU A 962 -12.98 -23.22 33.73
N ALA A 963 -13.56 -24.43 33.67
CA ALA A 963 -14.78 -24.78 32.95
C ALA A 963 -15.71 -25.58 33.87
N VAL A 964 -16.96 -25.78 33.45
CA VAL A 964 -17.91 -26.88 33.80
C VAL A 964 -19.14 -26.60 32.90
N ALA A 965 -19.44 -27.37 31.86
CA ALA A 965 -20.01 -28.73 31.87
C ALA A 965 -21.39 -28.78 32.56
N GLY A 966 -22.47 -29.28 31.96
CA GLY A 966 -22.69 -29.81 30.61
C GLY A 966 -24.03 -30.56 30.57
N THR A 967 -24.41 -31.08 29.39
CA THR A 967 -25.61 -31.94 29.15
C THR A 967 -26.97 -31.26 29.47
N THR A 968 -28.14 -31.72 28.99
CA THR A 968 -28.51 -32.91 28.18
C THR A 968 -29.26 -32.54 26.89
N LEU A 969 -29.27 -33.46 25.93
CA LEU A 969 -30.06 -33.43 24.69
C LEU A 969 -30.94 -34.71 24.66
N VAL A 970 -31.86 -34.84 23.70
CA VAL A 970 -32.58 -36.10 23.30
C VAL A 970 -33.90 -36.41 24.05
N SER A 971 -35.00 -35.82 23.52
CA SER A 971 -36.13 -36.54 22.88
C SER A 971 -37.52 -36.73 23.52
N TYR A 972 -38.51 -36.41 22.67
CA TYR A 972 -39.79 -37.11 22.40
C TYR A 972 -40.76 -37.44 23.56
N LEU A 973 -41.95 -36.82 23.48
CA LEU A 973 -43.18 -37.54 23.10
C LEU A 973 -44.25 -36.56 22.59
N GLY A 974 -44.88 -36.88 21.46
CA GLY A 974 -45.92 -36.03 20.85
C GLY A 974 -47.31 -36.62 21.00
N ILE A 975 -48.29 -35.81 21.41
CA ILE A 975 -49.72 -36.16 21.38
C ILE A 975 -50.50 -35.03 20.71
N ASN A 976 -51.14 -35.33 19.58
CA ASN A 976 -52.05 -34.42 18.90
C ASN A 976 -53.38 -34.29 19.66
N ARG A 977 -53.83 -33.06 19.95
CA ARG A 977 -55.26 -32.76 20.18
C ARG A 977 -55.62 -31.35 19.71
N LYS A 978 -56.89 -31.16 19.33
CA LYS A 978 -57.34 -30.10 18.41
C LYS A 978 -57.69 -28.75 19.08
N LYS A 979 -57.51 -27.67 18.31
CA LYS A 979 -58.25 -26.39 18.31
C LYS A 979 -58.35 -25.59 19.63
N LYS A 980 -57.87 -24.33 19.58
CA LYS A 980 -58.76 -23.17 19.36
C LYS A 980 -57.99 -21.94 18.84
N ASN A 981 -58.75 -21.00 18.29
CA ASN A 981 -58.32 -19.78 17.59
C ASN A 981 -57.51 -18.85 18.50
N ASN A 982 -56.47 -18.20 17.95
CA ASN A 982 -56.62 -16.94 17.21
C ASN A 982 -55.68 -16.91 16.01
#